data_AF-A0A182P360-F1
#
_entry.id   AF-A0A182P360-F1
#
_cell.length_a   1.000
_cell.length_b   1.000
_cell.length_c   1.000
_cell.angle_alpha   90.00
_cell.angle_beta   90.00
_cell.angle_gamma   90.00
#
_symmetry.space_group_name_H-M   'P 1'
#
loop_
_entity.id
_entity.type
_entity.pdbx_description
1 polymer ?
#
loop_
_entity_poly.entity_id
_entity_poly.type
_entity_poly.pdbx_seq_one_letter_code
_entity_poly.pdbx_strand_id
1 'polypeptide(L)'
;MSTGPGAFIHVTMDSKQAGSGNITELFEILWQCKIKDCLERARKANLNAPEASEFFIEEVFAFVRNIPSAPFLNLSPEVKSDVAALAFRAKGNEMYHPTVRNFMEAVKFFNESIAYSEKGSVERAISYANRSIVCMELFLYEDCLENIRLARESNYPTHFLVKLAEREAKAKEALQHVKTPIGSKSKSGRGSAKDRRTIGQDGPHITKFDCMSTELWETMLKHKLAQANREELQPHEMYQFLVREISDFVRSYPYRQRLDMVHPDGKDDAKAETWRAKGNEMFHPKEKNYFLATAHYNASIAHAQKGSKARAIAYANRSAVCVKLGRYEDCLENIRLARESNYPASMMVKLDKREAMVKSLQAAEQIRRSCNNWGEEEEPEKLTLSYQSHPNAPQMVDCIELHQNQQFGRHVVASAPLQVGDVLIIEEPYVTVLNSETKYLRCAFCHTEEPCLLIPCEECTIAMYCSQKCLRAAWQQYHQYECPILRDIDNLGSPFLLIAVRLVIKAICTFEHDLEALRKHLSHLDVSKVNPFNVNWKKASSKDMYDAVYALATNQTKHNPKSLSHYILEATIAHDLLLKRTKLGQVCKADSILKKSLFNLIIRHLQSMIVNSQVIWSMHYATGLARTYEQLVYASGCFPLLSMFNHSCASNVERFCFRDGRCALVVSRPIAKGAQIFQNYQIHHWTQSLEIRQFILFHNFGFRCLCEACVKDYGALDYYLDNPCNEEDFMDIGRISYELKQHSREKALKWLPLLRSALNKIDSDYPSYKTASLQALLFRCYQIIYSRASCFSNSIR
;
A
#
# COMPACT_ATOMS: atom_id res chain seq x y z
N MET A 1 -5.89 -20.13 -1.40
CA MET A 1 -4.91 -19.31 -2.16
C MET A 1 -5.53 -17.97 -2.54
N SER A 2 -5.60 -17.05 -1.57
CA SER A 2 -5.92 -15.64 -1.76
C SER A 2 -4.88 -14.82 -0.99
N THR A 3 -3.77 -14.51 -1.66
CA THR A 3 -2.71 -13.66 -1.12
C THR A 3 -3.11 -12.20 -1.31
N GLY A 4 -3.60 -11.55 -0.26
CA GLY A 4 -3.75 -10.09 -0.21
C GLY A 4 -2.50 -9.47 0.43
N PRO A 5 -1.81 -8.52 -0.22
CA PRO A 5 -0.73 -7.78 0.43
C PRO A 5 -1.30 -6.52 1.09
N GLY A 6 -1.46 -6.57 2.41
CA GLY A 6 -1.55 -5.39 3.26
C GLY A 6 -0.22 -5.22 3.98
N ALA A 7 0.57 -4.22 3.60
CA ALA A 7 1.83 -3.94 4.28
C ALA A 7 1.57 -3.36 5.67
N PHE A 8 1.45 -4.18 6.72
CA PHE A 8 1.76 -3.82 8.12
C PHE A 8 2.02 -5.08 8.97
N ILE A 9 3.22 -5.11 9.59
CA ILE A 9 3.71 -5.96 10.68
C ILE A 9 3.15 -7.41 10.72
N HIS A 10 3.79 -8.31 9.98
CA HIS A 10 3.77 -9.74 10.33
C HIS A 10 4.60 -9.95 11.61
N VAL A 11 3.97 -10.04 12.78
CA VAL A 11 4.52 -10.85 13.87
C VAL A 11 3.87 -12.23 13.74
N THR A 12 4.50 -13.12 12.98
CA THR A 12 4.15 -14.54 13.02
C THR A 12 4.68 -15.11 14.33
N MET A 13 3.83 -15.25 15.34
CA MET A 13 4.06 -16.25 16.39
C MET A 13 3.66 -17.61 15.83
N ASP A 14 4.57 -18.21 15.06
CA ASP A 14 4.42 -19.58 14.59
C ASP A 14 4.77 -20.52 15.75
N SER A 15 3.78 -20.86 16.56
CA SER A 15 3.91 -21.89 17.59
C SER A 15 3.89 -23.27 16.94
N LYS A 16 5.03 -23.66 16.36
CA LYS A 16 5.50 -25.06 16.19
C LYS A 16 6.79 -25.06 15.34
N GLN A 17 7.90 -24.67 15.95
CA GLN A 17 9.21 -25.20 15.55
C GLN A 17 9.83 -25.93 16.74
N ALA A 18 10.23 -27.17 16.51
CA ALA A 18 11.00 -27.96 17.46
C ALA A 18 12.25 -27.17 17.86
N GLY A 19 12.30 -26.72 19.12
CA GLY A 19 13.38 -25.91 19.69
C GLY A 19 12.99 -24.54 20.24
N SER A 20 11.73 -24.11 20.22
CA SER A 20 11.31 -22.84 20.84
C SER A 20 10.94 -23.02 22.31
N GLY A 21 11.49 -22.19 23.20
CA GLY A 21 11.11 -22.14 24.62
C GLY A 21 9.61 -21.99 24.83
N ASN A 22 9.08 -22.65 25.87
CA ASN A 22 7.65 -22.75 26.12
C ASN A 22 7.19 -21.65 27.10
N ILE A 23 6.87 -20.47 26.56
CA ILE A 23 6.33 -19.35 27.35
C ILE A 23 5.03 -19.73 28.07
N THR A 24 4.28 -20.71 27.53
CA THR A 24 3.05 -21.25 28.11
C THR A 24 3.33 -22.00 29.41
N GLU A 25 4.43 -22.77 29.50
CA GLU A 25 4.84 -23.43 30.76
C GLU A 25 5.24 -22.41 31.82
N LEU A 26 5.93 -21.34 31.42
CA LEU A 26 6.29 -20.26 32.34
C LEU A 26 5.04 -19.53 32.86
N PHE A 27 4.04 -19.35 32.00
CA PHE A 27 2.76 -18.77 32.35
C PHE A 27 1.94 -19.68 33.26
N GLU A 28 1.91 -21.00 33.02
CA GLU A 28 1.23 -21.96 33.90
C GLU A 28 1.90 -22.03 35.28
N ILE A 29 3.23 -21.98 35.37
CA ILE A 29 3.95 -21.91 36.66
C ILE A 29 3.64 -20.59 37.38
N LEU A 30 3.67 -19.46 36.66
CA LEU A 30 3.26 -18.16 37.21
C LEU A 30 1.81 -18.18 37.71
N TRP A 31 0.92 -18.80 36.94
CA TRP A 31 -0.50 -18.93 37.26
C TRP A 31 -0.72 -19.75 38.53
N GLN A 32 -0.14 -20.94 38.59
CA GLN A 32 -0.28 -21.88 39.71
C GLN A 32 0.43 -21.40 40.97
N CYS A 33 1.62 -20.81 40.87
CA CYS A 33 2.43 -20.48 42.04
C CYS A 33 2.17 -19.08 42.61
N LYS A 34 1.63 -18.13 41.84
CA LYS A 34 1.56 -16.72 42.25
C LYS A 34 0.26 -16.02 41.95
N ILE A 35 -0.32 -16.20 40.76
CA ILE A 35 -1.52 -15.44 40.36
C ILE A 35 -2.72 -15.83 41.23
N LYS A 36 -2.92 -17.12 41.49
CA LYS A 36 -4.02 -17.61 42.32
C LYS A 36 -3.97 -17.04 43.75
N ASP A 37 -2.79 -17.04 44.37
CA ASP A 37 -2.57 -16.46 45.70
C ASP A 37 -2.65 -14.93 45.71
N CYS A 38 -2.25 -14.24 44.63
CA CYS A 38 -2.42 -12.79 44.50
C CYS A 38 -3.89 -12.39 44.41
N LEU A 39 -4.70 -13.15 43.67
CA LEU A 39 -6.14 -12.91 43.56
C LEU A 39 -6.84 -13.11 44.91
N GLU A 40 -6.44 -14.11 45.69
CA GLU A 40 -6.98 -14.29 47.06
C GLU A 40 -6.53 -13.18 48.02
N ARG A 41 -5.28 -12.72 47.93
CA ARG A 41 -4.76 -11.61 48.75
C ARG A 41 -5.43 -10.28 48.40
N ALA A 42 -5.58 -9.96 47.11
CA ALA A 42 -6.29 -8.77 46.64
C ALA A 42 -7.76 -8.79 47.08
N ARG A 43 -8.41 -9.96 47.04
CA ARG A 43 -9.78 -10.15 47.51
C ARG A 43 -9.90 -10.01 49.03
N LYS A 44 -8.94 -10.51 49.81
CA LYS A 44 -8.89 -10.32 51.28
C LYS A 44 -8.59 -8.87 51.68
N ALA A 45 -7.84 -8.13 50.85
CA ALA A 45 -7.50 -6.73 51.06
C ALA A 45 -8.58 -5.75 50.54
N ASN A 46 -9.68 -6.26 49.96
CA ASN A 46 -10.80 -5.46 49.45
C ASN A 46 -10.39 -4.38 48.42
N LEU A 47 -9.35 -4.67 47.63
CA LEU A 47 -8.81 -3.74 46.62
C LEU A 47 -9.81 -3.50 45.49
N ASN A 48 -9.90 -2.27 44.99
CA ASN A 48 -10.64 -1.96 43.78
C ASN A 48 -9.90 -2.44 42.52
N ALA A 49 -10.58 -2.48 41.37
CA ALA A 49 -10.01 -3.08 40.15
C ALA A 49 -8.67 -2.45 39.69
N PRO A 50 -8.46 -1.12 39.75
CA PRO A 50 -7.16 -0.50 39.54
C PRO A 50 -6.08 -0.97 40.53
N GLU A 51 -6.36 -0.93 41.84
CA GLU A 51 -5.41 -1.32 42.89
C GLU A 51 -5.02 -2.81 42.81
N ALA A 52 -6.01 -3.67 42.52
CA ALA A 52 -5.77 -5.09 42.31
C ALA A 52 -4.92 -5.34 41.06
N SER A 53 -5.07 -4.52 40.02
CA SER A 53 -4.29 -4.62 38.79
C SER A 53 -2.84 -4.16 39.00
N GLU A 54 -2.62 -3.12 39.78
CA GLU A 54 -1.27 -2.62 40.11
C GLU A 54 -0.53 -3.60 41.01
N PHE A 55 -1.19 -4.09 42.07
CA PHE A 55 -0.67 -5.15 42.94
C PHE A 55 -0.31 -6.42 42.16
N PHE A 56 -1.14 -6.79 41.18
CA PHE A 56 -0.89 -7.92 40.30
C PHE A 56 0.33 -7.70 39.39
N ILE A 57 0.46 -6.51 38.81
CA ILE A 57 1.58 -6.15 37.93
C ILE A 57 2.91 -6.19 38.71
N GLU A 58 2.95 -5.64 39.93
CA GLU A 58 4.15 -5.66 40.76
C GLU A 58 4.61 -7.08 41.10
N GLU A 59 3.69 -7.96 41.50
CA GLU A 59 4.00 -9.35 41.84
C GLU A 59 4.48 -10.15 40.61
N VAL A 60 3.88 -9.92 39.44
CA VAL A 60 4.33 -10.54 38.18
C VAL A 60 5.72 -10.05 37.80
N PHE A 61 6.00 -8.74 37.92
CA PHE A 61 7.33 -8.19 37.65
C PHE A 61 8.39 -8.74 38.63
N ALA A 62 8.07 -8.84 39.91
CA ALA A 62 8.96 -9.41 40.92
C ALA A 62 9.25 -10.89 40.63
N PHE A 63 8.25 -11.65 40.19
CA PHE A 63 8.41 -13.06 39.84
C PHE A 63 9.26 -13.26 38.58
N VAL A 64 8.97 -12.52 37.50
CA VAL A 64 9.72 -12.61 36.23
C VAL A 64 11.19 -12.22 36.41
N ARG A 65 11.49 -11.26 37.31
CA ARG A 65 12.88 -10.89 37.64
C ARG A 65 13.65 -11.99 38.37
N ASN A 66 12.96 -12.88 39.09
CA ASN A 66 13.57 -13.87 39.98
C ASN A 66 13.56 -15.29 39.40
N ILE A 67 12.83 -15.56 38.31
CA ILE A 67 12.97 -16.82 37.59
C ILE A 67 14.22 -16.79 36.71
N PRO A 68 15.04 -17.86 36.71
CA PRO A 68 16.06 -18.06 35.69
C PRO A 68 15.33 -18.31 34.37
N SER A 69 15.05 -17.25 33.59
CA SER A 69 14.20 -17.29 32.40
C SER A 69 14.91 -17.84 31.15
N ALA A 70 16.25 -17.82 31.16
CA ALA A 70 17.09 -18.26 30.05
C ALA A 70 16.87 -19.73 29.60
N PRO A 71 16.72 -20.73 30.51
CA PRO A 71 16.46 -22.12 30.12
C PRO A 71 15.06 -22.34 29.53
N PHE A 72 14.08 -21.52 29.91
CA PHE A 72 12.67 -21.69 29.51
C PHE A 72 12.32 -20.99 28.20
N LEU A 73 13.00 -19.88 27.89
CA LEU A 73 12.74 -19.07 26.70
C LEU A 73 13.67 -19.40 25.53
N ASN A 74 14.60 -20.35 25.74
CA ASN A 74 15.67 -20.72 24.81
C ASN A 74 16.35 -19.51 24.16
N LEU A 75 16.61 -18.47 24.96
CA LEU A 75 17.26 -17.23 24.53
C LEU A 75 18.77 -17.46 24.41
N SER A 76 19.18 -18.34 23.49
CA SER A 76 20.58 -18.42 23.09
C SER A 76 20.87 -17.31 22.06
N PRO A 77 22.07 -16.70 22.05
CA PRO A 77 22.48 -15.82 20.98
C PRO A 77 22.37 -16.55 19.62
N GLU A 78 21.95 -15.85 18.56
CA GLU A 78 21.92 -16.39 17.20
C GLU A 78 23.35 -16.69 16.72
N VAL A 79 23.82 -17.90 16.96
CA VAL A 79 25.11 -18.40 16.44
C VAL A 79 24.84 -19.25 15.22
N LYS A 80 25.75 -19.21 14.24
CA LYS A 80 25.74 -20.16 13.12
C LYS A 80 25.78 -21.60 13.66
N SER A 81 25.02 -22.50 13.06
CA SER A 81 24.90 -23.91 13.47
C SER A 81 24.76 -24.78 12.23
N ASP A 82 25.80 -25.56 11.95
CA ASP A 82 25.76 -26.54 10.85
C ASP A 82 24.70 -27.63 11.10
N VAL A 83 24.38 -27.94 12.37
CA VAL A 83 23.29 -28.88 12.73
C VAL A 83 21.93 -28.32 12.30
N ALA A 84 21.68 -27.03 12.56
CA ALA A 84 20.44 -26.38 12.11
C ALA A 84 20.39 -26.23 10.59
N ALA A 85 21.53 -25.88 9.97
CA ALA A 85 21.65 -25.78 8.52
C ALA A 85 21.31 -27.11 7.82
N LEU A 86 21.70 -28.25 8.40
CA LEU A 86 21.42 -29.57 7.86
C LEU A 86 19.91 -29.88 7.82
N ALA A 87 19.14 -29.45 8.82
CA ALA A 87 17.69 -29.62 8.82
C ALA A 87 17.01 -28.84 7.69
N PHE A 88 17.44 -27.59 7.45
CA PHE A 88 16.95 -26.79 6.32
C PHE A 88 17.37 -27.39 4.97
N ARG A 89 18.60 -27.89 4.84
CA ARG A 89 19.04 -28.58 3.62
C ARG A 89 18.21 -29.83 3.35
N ALA A 90 17.87 -30.60 4.38
CA ALA A 90 17.02 -31.78 4.25
C ALA A 90 15.64 -31.42 3.68
N LYS A 91 14.99 -30.36 4.20
CA LYS A 91 13.74 -29.83 3.64
C LYS A 91 13.90 -29.33 2.20
N GLY A 92 15.01 -28.65 1.90
CA GLY A 92 15.34 -28.25 0.53
C GLY A 92 15.45 -29.44 -0.42
N ASN A 93 16.04 -30.55 0.02
CA ASN A 93 16.13 -31.79 -0.76
C ASN A 93 14.77 -32.44 -0.95
N GLU A 94 13.89 -32.41 0.06
CA GLU A 94 12.51 -32.91 -0.03
C GLU A 94 11.71 -32.11 -1.07
N MET A 95 11.81 -30.77 -1.04
CA MET A 95 11.15 -29.91 -2.03
C MET A 95 11.72 -30.10 -3.45
N TYR A 96 13.02 -30.37 -3.56
CA TYR A 96 13.68 -30.68 -4.82
C TYR A 96 13.36 -32.08 -5.37
N HIS A 97 12.83 -32.98 -4.54
CA HIS A 97 12.62 -34.39 -4.90
C HIS A 97 11.87 -34.55 -6.23
N PRO A 98 12.20 -35.53 -7.09
CA PRO A 98 11.59 -35.69 -8.42
C PRO A 98 10.06 -35.80 -8.45
N THR A 99 9.43 -36.20 -7.35
CA THR A 99 7.96 -36.28 -7.20
C THR A 99 7.33 -34.96 -6.75
N VAL A 100 8.10 -34.06 -6.11
CA VAL A 100 7.61 -32.79 -5.56
C VAL A 100 7.92 -31.64 -6.52
N ARG A 101 9.16 -31.56 -7.03
CA ARG A 101 9.66 -30.57 -8.02
C ARG A 101 9.31 -29.11 -7.68
N ASN A 102 9.24 -28.76 -6.39
CA ASN A 102 8.99 -27.39 -5.95
C ASN A 102 10.32 -26.62 -5.82
N PHE A 103 10.84 -26.20 -6.97
CA PHE A 103 12.16 -25.57 -7.08
C PHE A 103 12.27 -24.23 -6.33
N MET A 104 11.19 -23.46 -6.23
CA MET A 104 11.20 -22.18 -5.50
C MET A 104 11.33 -22.39 -4.00
N GLU A 105 10.57 -23.33 -3.43
CA GLU A 105 10.65 -23.66 -2.01
C GLU A 105 11.98 -24.36 -1.67
N ALA A 106 12.51 -25.16 -2.61
CA ALA A 106 13.85 -25.74 -2.48
C ALA A 106 14.94 -24.64 -2.38
N VAL A 107 14.90 -23.60 -3.23
CA VAL A 107 15.83 -22.47 -3.15
C VAL A 107 15.71 -21.73 -1.83
N LYS A 108 14.48 -21.50 -1.33
CA LYS A 108 14.25 -20.86 -0.03
C LYS A 108 14.92 -21.65 1.10
N PHE A 109 14.67 -22.94 1.20
CA PHE A 109 15.28 -23.77 2.24
C PHE A 109 16.81 -23.93 2.08
N PHE A 110 17.34 -23.93 0.85
CA PHE A 110 18.79 -23.89 0.66
C PHE A 110 19.39 -22.53 1.06
N ASN A 111 18.68 -21.42 0.86
CA ASN A 111 19.11 -20.11 1.36
C ASN A 111 19.13 -20.06 2.89
N GLU A 112 18.12 -20.62 3.54
CA GLU A 112 18.08 -20.76 5.00
C GLU A 112 19.24 -21.63 5.48
N SER A 113 19.48 -22.78 4.87
CA SER A 113 20.64 -23.63 5.21
C SER A 113 21.97 -22.89 5.06
N ILE A 114 22.19 -22.15 3.97
CA ILE A 114 23.39 -21.31 3.79
C ILE A 114 23.48 -20.24 4.88
N ALA A 115 22.36 -19.61 5.25
CA ALA A 115 22.31 -18.59 6.29
C ALA A 115 22.67 -19.15 7.66
N TYR A 116 22.25 -20.37 8.01
CA TYR A 116 22.56 -21.00 9.30
C TYR A 116 23.94 -21.66 9.36
N SER A 117 24.48 -22.12 8.25
CA SER A 117 25.79 -22.81 8.20
C SER A 117 26.95 -21.93 8.68
N GLU A 118 28.05 -22.52 9.14
CA GLU A 118 29.28 -21.81 9.49
C GLU A 118 30.10 -21.38 8.26
N LYS A 119 30.91 -20.32 8.39
CA LYS A 119 31.72 -19.84 7.27
C LYS A 119 32.83 -20.82 6.92
N GLY A 120 32.78 -21.34 5.69
CA GLY A 120 33.73 -22.31 5.20
C GLY A 120 33.37 -23.76 5.54
N SER A 121 32.23 -24.03 6.19
CA SER A 121 31.86 -25.40 6.54
C SER A 121 31.52 -26.26 5.32
N VAL A 122 31.63 -27.58 5.51
CA VAL A 122 31.19 -28.58 4.53
C VAL A 122 29.70 -28.42 4.23
N GLU A 123 28.89 -28.14 5.26
CA GLU A 123 27.45 -27.97 5.14
C GLU A 123 27.10 -26.75 4.27
N ARG A 124 27.80 -25.63 4.45
CA ARG A 124 27.69 -24.46 3.57
C ARG A 124 28.02 -24.80 2.13
N ALA A 125 29.10 -25.56 1.93
CA ALA A 125 29.56 -25.98 0.61
C ALA A 125 28.52 -26.86 -0.11
N ILE A 126 27.95 -27.83 0.60
CA ILE A 126 26.92 -28.72 0.05
C ILE A 126 25.64 -27.93 -0.27
N SER A 127 25.26 -26.96 0.56
CA SER A 127 24.06 -26.15 0.33
C SER A 127 24.17 -25.26 -0.91
N TYR A 128 25.33 -24.65 -1.15
CA TYR A 128 25.61 -23.97 -2.42
C TYR A 128 25.57 -24.93 -3.61
N ALA A 129 26.13 -26.14 -3.46
CA ALA A 129 26.09 -27.15 -4.51
C ALA A 129 24.67 -27.64 -4.80
N ASN A 130 23.81 -27.83 -3.79
CA ASN A 130 22.42 -28.22 -3.98
C ASN A 130 21.62 -27.09 -4.65
N ARG A 131 21.82 -25.84 -4.23
CA ARG A 131 21.20 -24.67 -4.88
C ARG A 131 21.62 -24.54 -6.35
N SER A 132 22.88 -24.87 -6.70
CA SER A 132 23.34 -24.87 -8.09
C SER A 132 22.61 -25.89 -8.97
N ILE A 133 22.16 -27.03 -8.42
CA ILE A 133 21.33 -28.00 -9.16
C ILE A 133 20.00 -27.35 -9.53
N VAL A 134 19.37 -26.67 -8.56
CA VAL A 134 18.09 -26.00 -8.80
C VAL A 134 18.24 -24.87 -9.82
N CYS A 135 19.33 -24.08 -9.76
CA CYS A 135 19.64 -23.10 -10.79
C CYS A 135 19.77 -23.73 -12.18
N MET A 136 20.32 -24.94 -12.27
CA MET A 136 20.46 -25.70 -13.51
C MET A 136 19.09 -26.10 -14.08
N GLU A 137 18.17 -26.58 -13.25
CA GLU A 137 16.77 -26.93 -13.62
C GLU A 137 15.94 -25.70 -14.01
N LEU A 138 16.23 -24.54 -13.41
CA LEU A 138 15.56 -23.26 -13.70
C LEU A 138 16.21 -22.48 -14.85
N PHE A 139 17.16 -23.07 -15.57
CA PHE A 139 17.90 -22.44 -16.69
C PHE A 139 18.68 -21.16 -16.29
N LEU A 140 18.98 -20.99 -15.00
CA LEU A 140 19.77 -19.89 -14.44
C LEU A 140 21.27 -20.25 -14.44
N TYR A 141 21.84 -20.38 -15.64
CA TYR A 141 23.19 -20.94 -15.79
C TYR A 141 24.31 -20.07 -15.20
N GLU A 142 24.19 -18.74 -15.25
CA GLU A 142 25.16 -17.84 -14.61
C GLU A 142 25.13 -17.97 -13.09
N ASP A 143 23.94 -18.04 -12.49
CA ASP A 143 23.77 -18.27 -11.05
C ASP A 143 24.23 -19.69 -10.66
N CYS A 144 24.03 -20.69 -11.52
CA CYS A 144 24.58 -22.03 -11.33
C CYS A 144 26.11 -21.99 -11.22
N LEU A 145 26.80 -21.28 -12.11
CA LEU A 145 28.26 -21.14 -12.09
C LEU A 145 28.75 -20.41 -10.83
N GLU A 146 28.05 -19.37 -10.41
CA GLU A 146 28.40 -18.64 -9.19
C GLU A 146 28.22 -19.50 -7.94
N ASN A 147 27.16 -20.29 -7.87
CA ASN A 147 26.97 -21.24 -6.77
C ASN A 147 28.01 -22.35 -6.76
N ILE A 148 28.47 -22.81 -7.93
CA ILE A 148 29.59 -23.76 -8.05
C ILE A 148 30.89 -23.14 -7.53
N ARG A 149 31.16 -21.87 -7.85
CA ARG A 149 32.31 -21.12 -7.32
C ARG A 149 32.25 -21.03 -5.79
N LEU A 150 31.10 -20.60 -5.25
CA LEU A 150 30.87 -20.46 -3.80
C LEU A 150 30.96 -21.80 -3.06
N ALA A 151 30.50 -22.89 -3.67
CA ALA A 151 30.67 -24.24 -3.13
C ALA A 151 32.16 -24.58 -3.01
N ARG A 152 32.98 -24.33 -4.04
CA ARG A 152 34.44 -24.60 -4.02
C ARG A 152 35.24 -23.70 -3.09
N GLU A 153 34.79 -22.46 -2.91
CA GLU A 153 35.38 -21.52 -1.94
C GLU A 153 35.02 -21.87 -0.49
N SER A 154 34.05 -22.77 -0.32
CA SER A 154 33.76 -23.45 0.94
C SER A 154 34.41 -24.84 0.93
N ASN A 155 34.47 -25.53 2.07
CA ASN A 155 35.09 -26.86 2.17
C ASN A 155 34.24 -27.97 1.49
N TYR A 156 34.05 -27.90 0.17
CA TYR A 156 33.26 -28.88 -0.59
C TYR A 156 33.97 -30.25 -0.62
N PRO A 157 33.27 -31.37 -0.37
CA PRO A 157 33.91 -32.67 -0.33
C PRO A 157 34.57 -33.06 -1.66
N THR A 158 35.83 -33.47 -1.59
CA THR A 158 36.66 -33.78 -2.77
C THR A 158 36.04 -34.86 -3.67
N HIS A 159 35.39 -35.87 -3.07
CA HIS A 159 34.72 -36.95 -3.80
C HIS A 159 33.46 -36.51 -4.57
N PHE A 160 32.92 -35.31 -4.30
CA PHE A 160 31.81 -34.74 -5.08
C PHE A 160 32.25 -33.73 -6.14
N LEU A 161 33.53 -33.37 -6.22
CA LEU A 161 34.04 -32.37 -7.18
C LEU A 161 33.74 -32.75 -8.63
N VAL A 162 33.74 -34.04 -8.95
CA VAL A 162 33.41 -34.54 -10.30
C VAL A 162 31.99 -34.14 -10.71
N LYS A 163 30.99 -34.36 -9.84
CA LYS A 163 29.58 -33.98 -10.09
C LYS A 163 29.43 -32.47 -10.27
N LEU A 164 30.20 -31.68 -9.51
CA LEU A 164 30.18 -30.23 -9.59
C LEU A 164 30.83 -29.74 -10.91
N ALA A 165 31.91 -30.37 -11.34
CA ALA A 165 32.59 -30.09 -12.61
C ALA A 165 31.73 -30.46 -13.83
N GLU A 166 31.02 -31.59 -13.79
CA GLU A 166 30.06 -31.98 -14.84
C GLU A 166 28.94 -30.94 -14.99
N ARG A 167 28.38 -30.46 -13.86
CA ARG A 167 27.36 -29.41 -13.86
C ARG A 167 27.91 -28.09 -14.38
N GLU A 168 29.14 -27.74 -14.01
CA GLU A 168 29.82 -26.55 -14.52
C GLU A 168 30.03 -26.62 -16.04
N ALA A 169 30.45 -27.78 -16.56
CA ALA A 169 30.63 -28.00 -17.98
C ALA A 169 29.29 -27.83 -18.73
N LYS A 170 28.22 -28.45 -18.24
CA LYS A 170 26.86 -28.31 -18.81
C LYS A 170 26.36 -26.87 -18.79
N ALA A 171 26.56 -26.15 -17.68
CA ALA A 171 26.18 -24.75 -17.57
C ALA A 171 27.00 -23.85 -18.53
N LYS A 172 28.31 -24.11 -18.69
CA LYS A 172 29.18 -23.38 -19.63
C LYS A 172 28.82 -23.67 -21.08
N GLU A 173 28.54 -24.92 -21.43
CA GLU A 173 28.10 -25.35 -22.75
C GLU A 173 26.75 -24.69 -23.11
N ALA A 174 25.78 -24.72 -22.20
CA ALA A 174 24.51 -24.03 -22.37
C ALA A 174 24.68 -22.52 -22.59
N LEU A 175 25.64 -21.88 -21.89
CA LEU A 175 25.99 -20.47 -22.09
C LEU A 175 26.75 -20.19 -23.39
N GLN A 176 27.48 -21.17 -23.93
CA GLN A 176 28.18 -21.08 -25.22
C GLN A 176 27.22 -21.21 -26.40
N HIS A 177 26.21 -22.09 -26.32
CA HIS A 177 25.15 -22.19 -27.32
C HIS A 177 24.25 -20.95 -27.39
N VAL A 178 24.18 -20.16 -26.31
CA VAL A 178 23.52 -18.85 -26.30
C VAL A 178 24.44 -17.74 -26.87
N LYS A 179 25.74 -18.00 -27.06
CA LYS A 179 26.77 -17.02 -27.45
C LYS A 179 27.64 -17.53 -28.60
N THR A 180 27.11 -17.73 -29.80
CA THR A 180 27.87 -17.56 -31.07
C THR A 180 26.90 -17.53 -32.27
N PRO A 181 27.23 -16.85 -33.39
CA PRO A 181 28.56 -16.35 -33.72
C PRO A 181 28.67 -14.92 -34.30
N ILE A 182 29.92 -14.44 -34.24
CA ILE A 182 30.57 -13.34 -34.99
C ILE A 182 30.66 -11.97 -34.27
N GLY A 183 31.87 -11.74 -33.72
CA GLY A 183 32.70 -10.51 -33.71
C GLY A 183 32.07 -9.18 -33.25
N SER A 184 32.66 -8.35 -32.39
CA SER A 184 34.02 -8.29 -31.84
C SER A 184 34.07 -7.21 -30.75
N LYS A 185 34.73 -7.55 -29.63
CA LYS A 185 35.52 -6.69 -28.71
C LYS A 185 34.83 -5.48 -28.04
N SER A 186 34.36 -5.69 -26.79
CA SER A 186 34.29 -4.66 -25.75
C SER A 186 35.49 -4.77 -24.81
N LYS A 187 36.20 -3.65 -24.56
CA LYS A 187 37.06 -3.51 -23.37
C LYS A 187 36.19 -3.12 -22.17
N SER A 188 36.56 -3.70 -21.04
CA SER A 188 35.93 -3.71 -19.72
C SER A 188 35.83 -2.36 -19.02
N GLY A 189 34.74 -2.18 -18.26
CA GLY A 189 34.64 -1.28 -17.11
C GLY A 189 33.71 -1.90 -16.07
N ARG A 190 34.24 -2.24 -14.90
CA ARG A 190 33.57 -2.94 -13.78
C ARG A 190 32.44 -2.07 -13.20
N GLY A 191 31.24 -2.64 -13.08
CA GLY A 191 30.12 -2.09 -12.31
C GLY A 191 29.64 -3.12 -11.29
N SER A 192 29.63 -2.72 -10.02
CA SER A 192 29.30 -3.51 -8.85
C SER A 192 27.86 -4.01 -8.84
N ALA A 193 27.68 -5.30 -8.51
CA ALA A 193 26.40 -5.94 -8.27
C ALA A 193 25.76 -5.46 -6.96
N LYS A 194 24.97 -4.40 -7.02
CA LYS A 194 23.88 -4.08 -6.08
C LYS A 194 22.79 -3.42 -6.91
N ASP A 195 21.58 -3.97 -6.85
CA ASP A 195 20.31 -3.49 -7.45
C ASP A 195 19.72 -4.42 -8.51
N ARG A 196 19.32 -5.63 -8.09
CA ARG A 196 18.09 -6.25 -8.62
C ARG A 196 17.06 -6.21 -7.50
N ARG A 197 16.18 -5.21 -7.51
CA ARG A 197 14.94 -5.23 -6.73
C ARG A 197 13.76 -5.22 -7.71
N THR A 198 13.04 -6.32 -7.72
CA THR A 198 11.74 -6.48 -8.37
C THR A 198 10.69 -5.69 -7.61
N ILE A 199 9.91 -4.90 -8.35
CA ILE A 199 8.74 -4.17 -7.84
C ILE A 199 7.64 -5.20 -7.53
N GLY A 200 7.18 -5.25 -6.28
CA GLY A 200 5.96 -5.97 -5.90
C GLY A 200 6.08 -7.04 -4.81
N GLN A 201 7.24 -7.25 -4.18
CA GLN A 201 7.37 -8.18 -3.05
C GLN A 201 8.40 -7.67 -2.04
N ASP A 202 8.04 -6.67 -1.25
CA ASP A 202 8.76 -6.38 -0.02
C ASP A 202 7.73 -6.26 1.11
N GLY A 203 8.03 -6.86 2.26
CA GLY A 203 7.31 -6.59 3.51
C GLY A 203 7.41 -5.10 3.90
N PRO A 204 6.86 -4.68 5.06
CA PRO A 204 6.86 -3.27 5.44
C PRO A 204 8.30 -2.72 5.47
N HIS A 205 8.59 -1.79 4.55
CA HIS A 205 9.84 -1.04 4.53
C HIS A 205 9.86 -0.10 5.73
N ILE A 206 10.57 -0.47 6.80
CA ILE A 206 10.84 0.44 7.92
C ILE A 206 11.66 1.61 7.37
N THR A 207 11.10 2.81 7.44
CA THR A 207 11.77 4.00 6.90
C THR A 207 12.83 4.52 7.88
N LYS A 208 13.76 5.36 7.39
CA LYS A 208 14.68 6.10 8.27
C LYS A 208 13.93 6.95 9.29
N PHE A 209 12.75 7.44 8.92
CA PHE A 209 11.87 8.20 9.79
C PHE A 209 11.30 7.34 10.91
N ASP A 210 10.81 6.13 10.62
CA ASP A 210 10.27 5.21 11.62
C ASP A 210 11.32 4.83 12.67
N CYS A 211 12.56 4.57 12.22
CA CYS A 211 13.69 4.36 13.11
C CYS A 211 13.92 5.57 14.02
N MET A 212 13.97 6.78 13.46
CA MET A 212 14.19 8.01 14.23
C MET A 212 13.06 8.29 15.22
N SER A 213 11.81 8.09 14.81
CA SER A 213 10.64 8.25 15.67
C SER A 213 10.64 7.26 16.82
N THR A 214 11.03 6.00 16.55
CA THR A 214 11.11 4.97 17.59
C THR A 214 12.27 5.25 18.55
N GLU A 215 13.42 5.66 18.04
CA GLU A 215 14.58 6.09 18.83
C GLU A 215 14.21 7.25 19.76
N LEU A 216 13.56 8.30 19.22
CA LEU A 216 13.07 9.45 19.99
C LEU A 216 12.13 9.03 21.14
N TRP A 217 11.23 8.11 20.83
CA TRP A 217 10.27 7.61 21.82
C TRP A 217 10.97 6.83 22.95
N GLU A 218 11.72 5.79 22.60
CA GLU A 218 12.31 4.88 23.59
C GLU A 218 13.43 5.54 24.40
N THR A 219 14.22 6.43 23.80
CA THR A 219 15.39 7.03 24.49
C THR A 219 15.07 8.29 25.28
N MET A 220 13.99 9.01 24.94
CA MET A 220 13.72 10.33 25.53
C MET A 220 12.28 10.48 26.02
N LEU A 221 11.28 10.38 25.13
CA LEU A 221 9.91 10.78 25.48
C LEU A 221 9.29 9.87 26.54
N LYS A 222 9.47 8.56 26.42
CA LYS A 222 8.97 7.57 27.37
C LYS A 222 9.50 7.83 28.78
N HIS A 223 10.80 8.09 28.91
CA HIS A 223 11.44 8.38 30.21
C HIS A 223 10.99 9.72 30.79
N LYS A 224 10.89 10.78 29.98
CA LYS A 224 10.43 12.09 30.45
C LYS A 224 8.95 12.06 30.90
N LEU A 225 8.12 11.26 30.25
CA LEU A 225 6.73 11.02 30.69
C LEU A 225 6.70 10.32 32.04
N ALA A 226 7.47 9.24 32.21
CA ALA A 226 7.56 8.51 33.47
C ALA A 226 8.10 9.38 34.62
N GLN A 227 9.19 10.12 34.39
CA GLN A 227 9.82 10.99 35.40
C GLN A 227 8.92 12.13 35.89
N ALA A 228 7.98 12.57 35.08
CA ALA A 228 7.10 13.66 35.44
C ALA A 228 5.89 13.21 36.29
N ASN A 229 5.79 11.91 36.64
CA ASN A 229 4.59 11.31 37.24
C ASN A 229 3.33 11.55 36.38
N ARG A 230 3.52 11.54 35.06
CA ARG A 230 2.56 12.02 34.05
C ARG A 230 1.81 10.90 33.33
N GLU A 231 1.75 9.70 33.91
CA GLU A 231 0.98 8.59 33.34
C GLU A 231 -0.54 8.81 33.42
N GLU A 232 -0.99 9.77 34.24
CA GLU A 232 -2.40 10.20 34.39
C GLU A 232 -2.73 11.58 33.77
N LEU A 233 -1.87 12.14 32.91
CA LEU A 233 -2.17 13.43 32.28
C LEU A 233 -3.51 13.39 31.54
N GLN A 234 -4.28 14.48 31.66
CA GLN A 234 -5.41 14.67 30.77
C GLN A 234 -4.91 14.73 29.32
N PRO A 235 -5.67 14.24 28.32
CA PRO A 235 -5.21 14.14 26.93
C PRO A 235 -4.64 15.45 26.35
N HIS A 236 -5.18 16.59 26.78
CA HIS A 236 -4.73 17.90 26.34
C HIS A 236 -3.34 18.29 26.91
N GLU A 237 -3.04 17.91 28.15
CA GLU A 237 -1.76 18.19 28.81
C GLU A 237 -0.66 17.30 28.21
N MET A 238 -0.98 16.03 27.95
CA MET A 238 -0.09 15.12 27.23
C MET A 238 0.27 15.66 25.85
N TYR A 239 -0.74 16.13 25.10
CA TYR A 239 -0.52 16.73 23.79
C TYR A 239 0.42 17.94 23.88
N GLN A 240 0.16 18.89 24.80
CA GLN A 240 0.99 20.07 24.97
C GLN A 240 2.44 19.72 25.38
N PHE A 241 2.59 18.75 26.27
CA PHE A 241 3.90 18.24 26.68
C PHE A 241 4.67 17.67 25.48
N LEU A 242 4.07 16.75 24.72
CA LEU A 242 4.72 16.12 23.57
C LEU A 242 5.09 17.15 22.50
N VAL A 243 4.19 18.10 22.18
CA VAL A 243 4.47 19.18 21.23
C VAL A 243 5.69 20.00 21.65
N ARG A 244 5.83 20.33 22.94
CA ARG A 244 6.99 21.07 23.45
C ARG A 244 8.28 20.26 23.29
N GLU A 245 8.32 19.04 23.83
CA GLU A 245 9.54 18.22 23.82
C GLU A 245 9.99 17.88 22.39
N ILE A 246 9.04 17.58 21.48
CA ILE A 246 9.35 17.28 20.08
C ILE A 246 9.79 18.53 19.33
N SER A 247 9.17 19.69 19.61
CA SER A 247 9.61 20.96 19.01
C SER A 247 11.06 21.29 19.37
N ASP A 248 11.45 21.06 20.63
CA ASP A 248 12.81 21.32 21.10
C ASP A 248 13.80 20.30 20.52
N PHE A 249 13.39 19.03 20.41
CA PHE A 249 14.15 18.00 19.70
C PHE A 249 14.40 18.40 18.24
N VAL A 250 13.37 18.73 17.46
CA VAL A 250 13.52 19.09 16.04
C VAL A 250 14.40 20.32 15.82
N ARG A 251 14.44 21.26 16.78
CA ARG A 251 15.32 22.45 16.72
C ARG A 251 16.79 22.12 16.98
N SER A 252 17.05 21.20 17.91
CA SER A 252 18.41 20.86 18.36
C SER A 252 19.02 19.71 17.58
N TYR A 253 18.18 18.87 16.98
CA TYR A 253 18.57 17.63 16.31
C TYR A 253 18.70 17.82 14.79
N PRO A 254 19.78 17.34 14.15
CA PRO A 254 20.00 17.51 12.71
C PRO A 254 19.16 16.53 11.87
N TYR A 255 17.84 16.53 12.07
CA TYR A 255 16.92 15.58 11.43
C TYR A 255 17.07 15.56 9.89
N ARG A 256 17.35 16.72 9.28
CA ARG A 256 17.54 16.85 7.83
C ARG A 256 18.73 16.05 7.31
N GLN A 257 19.80 15.95 8.09
CA GLN A 257 20.97 15.15 7.70
C GLN A 257 20.66 13.67 7.78
N ARG A 258 19.98 13.23 8.85
CA ARG A 258 19.61 11.82 9.02
C ARG A 258 18.55 11.33 8.04
N LEU A 259 17.63 12.21 7.63
CA LEU A 259 16.55 11.89 6.70
C LEU A 259 16.87 12.25 5.23
N ASP A 260 18.12 12.61 4.92
CA ASP A 260 18.56 13.01 3.57
C ASP A 260 17.77 14.22 2.97
N MET A 261 17.32 15.14 3.82
CA MET A 261 16.52 16.34 3.47
C MET A 261 17.36 17.64 3.45
N VAL A 262 18.69 17.54 3.43
CA VAL A 262 19.61 18.69 3.50
C VAL A 262 19.49 19.56 2.25
N HIS A 263 19.49 18.94 1.08
CA HIS A 263 19.40 19.63 -0.21
C HIS A 263 17.95 19.69 -0.65
N PRO A 264 17.44 20.82 -1.17
CA PRO A 264 16.11 20.84 -1.79
C PRO A 264 16.01 19.86 -2.96
N ASP A 265 14.78 19.53 -3.36
CA ASP A 265 14.56 18.78 -4.59
C ASP A 265 14.98 19.61 -5.81
N GLY A 266 15.39 18.93 -6.88
CA GLY A 266 15.90 19.59 -8.06
C GLY A 266 16.18 18.65 -9.21
N LYS A 267 16.15 19.24 -10.42
CA LYS A 267 16.44 18.56 -11.68
C LYS A 267 17.93 18.29 -11.82
N ASP A 268 18.26 17.08 -12.27
CA ASP A 268 19.62 16.57 -12.39
C ASP A 268 19.68 15.62 -13.60
N ASP A 269 20.31 16.08 -14.68
CA ASP A 269 20.42 15.32 -15.91
C ASP A 269 21.28 14.04 -15.75
N ALA A 270 22.25 14.02 -14.83
CA ALA A 270 23.08 12.84 -14.59
C ALA A 270 22.24 11.72 -13.92
N LYS A 271 21.40 12.10 -12.96
CA LYS A 271 20.39 11.18 -12.40
C LYS A 271 19.36 10.77 -13.45
N ALA A 272 18.91 11.69 -14.30
CA ALA A 272 18.01 11.38 -15.40
C ALA A 272 18.60 10.32 -16.34
N GLU A 273 19.88 10.43 -16.69
CA GLU A 273 20.59 9.45 -17.51
C GLU A 273 20.68 8.07 -16.84
N THR A 274 20.86 8.03 -15.52
CA THR A 274 20.88 6.79 -14.73
C THR A 274 19.53 6.07 -14.79
N TRP A 275 18.43 6.81 -14.62
CA TRP A 275 17.08 6.25 -14.79
C TRP A 275 16.81 5.79 -16.22
N ARG A 276 17.29 6.55 -17.22
CA ARG A 276 17.17 6.16 -18.63
C ARG A 276 17.91 4.87 -18.93
N ALA A 277 19.08 4.66 -18.33
CA ALA A 277 19.84 3.41 -18.46
C ALA A 277 19.03 2.20 -17.94
N LYS A 278 18.41 2.32 -16.75
CA LYS A 278 17.48 1.30 -16.22
C LYS A 278 16.29 1.06 -17.16
N GLY A 279 15.75 2.12 -17.75
CA GLY A 279 14.70 1.98 -18.77
C GLY A 279 15.16 1.20 -20.01
N ASN A 280 16.40 1.40 -20.47
CA ASN A 280 16.97 0.66 -21.59
C ASN A 280 17.20 -0.82 -21.26
N GLU A 281 17.59 -1.13 -20.02
CA GLU A 281 17.72 -2.52 -19.55
C GLU A 281 16.36 -3.24 -19.64
N MET A 282 15.30 -2.63 -19.11
CA MET A 282 13.95 -3.20 -19.18
C MET A 282 13.39 -3.27 -20.60
N PHE A 283 13.74 -2.32 -21.47
CA PHE A 283 13.34 -2.33 -22.89
C PHE A 283 14.10 -3.39 -23.72
N HIS A 284 15.24 -3.88 -23.23
CA HIS A 284 16.13 -4.74 -23.98
C HIS A 284 15.39 -5.98 -24.55
N PRO A 285 15.73 -6.48 -25.75
CA PRO A 285 15.05 -7.63 -26.36
C PRO A 285 15.02 -8.92 -25.53
N LYS A 286 15.89 -9.04 -24.51
CA LYS A 286 15.88 -10.15 -23.56
C LYS A 286 14.84 -9.99 -22.45
N GLU A 287 14.61 -8.76 -21.99
CA GLU A 287 13.67 -8.46 -20.91
C GLU A 287 12.26 -8.21 -21.46
N LYS A 288 12.13 -7.34 -22.47
CA LYS A 288 10.86 -6.89 -23.06
C LYS A 288 9.85 -6.40 -22.01
N ASN A 289 10.30 -5.90 -20.87
CA ASN A 289 9.44 -5.36 -19.83
C ASN A 289 9.11 -3.89 -20.12
N TYR A 290 8.20 -3.69 -21.07
CA TYR A 290 7.81 -2.36 -21.55
C TYR A 290 7.12 -1.50 -20.47
N PHE A 291 6.46 -2.14 -19.51
CA PHE A 291 5.85 -1.45 -18.37
C PHE A 291 6.91 -0.80 -17.48
N LEU A 292 7.88 -1.58 -17.00
CA LEU A 292 8.97 -1.07 -16.17
C LEU A 292 9.89 -0.13 -16.96
N ALA A 293 10.11 -0.39 -18.25
CA ALA A 293 10.83 0.52 -19.12
C ALA A 293 10.16 1.92 -19.14
N THR A 294 8.83 1.96 -19.30
CA THR A 294 8.07 3.22 -19.28
C THR A 294 8.18 3.92 -17.93
N ALA A 295 8.05 3.20 -16.81
CA ALA A 295 8.20 3.76 -15.47
C ALA A 295 9.60 4.41 -15.27
N HIS A 296 10.66 3.74 -15.70
CA HIS A 296 12.03 4.27 -15.61
C HIS A 296 12.29 5.42 -16.58
N TYR A 297 11.73 5.40 -17.79
CA TYR A 297 11.80 6.55 -18.69
C TYR A 297 11.03 7.76 -18.12
N ASN A 298 9.91 7.53 -17.44
CA ASN A 298 9.18 8.59 -16.74
C ASN A 298 9.97 9.17 -15.57
N ALA A 299 10.62 8.31 -14.77
CA ALA A 299 11.57 8.79 -13.77
C ALA A 299 12.69 9.63 -14.41
N SER A 300 13.27 9.17 -15.53
CA SER A 300 14.27 9.94 -16.27
C SER A 300 13.76 11.32 -16.69
N ILE A 301 12.57 11.38 -17.30
CA ILE A 301 11.92 12.64 -17.72
C ILE A 301 11.66 13.55 -16.52
N ALA A 302 11.20 12.99 -15.38
CA ALA A 302 10.94 13.73 -14.16
C ALA A 302 12.19 14.31 -13.51
N HIS A 303 13.34 13.64 -13.64
CA HIS A 303 14.62 14.14 -13.13
C HIS A 303 15.32 15.12 -14.08
N ALA A 304 15.05 15.08 -15.38
CA ALA A 304 15.76 15.89 -16.37
C ALA A 304 15.40 17.38 -16.31
N GLN A 305 16.35 18.25 -16.65
CA GLN A 305 16.13 19.70 -16.79
C GLN A 305 15.26 20.04 -18.01
N LYS A 306 14.57 21.19 -17.96
CA LYS A 306 13.73 21.64 -19.07
C LYS A 306 14.54 21.89 -20.32
N GLY A 307 14.15 21.25 -21.41
CA GLY A 307 14.85 21.34 -22.69
C GLY A 307 16.21 20.64 -22.71
N SER A 308 16.54 19.77 -21.75
CA SER A 308 17.83 19.08 -21.79
C SER A 308 17.84 17.94 -22.81
N LYS A 309 19.04 17.66 -23.33
CA LYS A 309 19.28 16.48 -24.18
C LYS A 309 18.87 15.18 -23.49
N ALA A 310 19.07 15.08 -22.17
CA ALA A 310 18.66 13.91 -21.39
C ALA A 310 17.14 13.71 -21.46
N ARG A 311 16.35 14.79 -21.30
CA ARG A 311 14.89 14.77 -21.44
C ARG A 311 14.45 14.36 -22.84
N ALA A 312 15.06 14.98 -23.87
CA ALA A 312 14.79 14.68 -25.27
C ALA A 312 14.97 13.19 -25.61
N ILE A 313 16.10 12.61 -25.17
CA ILE A 313 16.41 11.21 -25.43
C ILE A 313 15.46 10.29 -24.65
N ALA A 314 15.07 10.64 -23.42
CA ALA A 314 14.12 9.86 -22.65
C ALA A 314 12.72 9.82 -23.30
N TYR A 315 12.20 10.94 -23.81
CA TYR A 315 10.97 10.94 -24.63
C TYR A 315 11.13 10.10 -25.90
N ALA A 316 12.27 10.20 -26.60
CA ALA A 316 12.55 9.37 -27.76
C ALA A 316 12.60 7.87 -27.42
N ASN A 317 13.14 7.50 -26.26
CA ASN A 317 13.13 6.11 -25.78
C ASN A 317 11.70 5.66 -25.44
N ARG A 318 10.90 6.48 -24.77
CA ARG A 318 9.49 6.20 -24.46
C ARG A 318 8.64 6.04 -25.72
N SER A 319 8.89 6.82 -26.78
CA SER A 319 8.22 6.62 -28.07
C SER A 319 8.50 5.24 -28.69
N ALA A 320 9.69 4.67 -28.47
CA ALA A 320 10.00 3.32 -28.94
C ALA A 320 9.20 2.26 -28.18
N VAL A 321 8.92 2.48 -26.89
CA VAL A 321 8.01 1.65 -26.11
C VAL A 321 6.59 1.72 -26.67
N CYS A 322 6.10 2.91 -26.99
CA CYS A 322 4.78 3.13 -27.55
C CYS A 322 4.56 2.30 -28.84
N VAL A 323 5.56 2.25 -29.73
CA VAL A 323 5.53 1.37 -30.93
C VAL A 323 5.33 -0.09 -30.56
N LYS A 324 6.06 -0.59 -29.55
CA LYS A 324 5.99 -2.00 -29.13
C LYS A 324 4.65 -2.37 -28.50
N LEU A 325 3.93 -1.38 -27.96
CA LEU A 325 2.61 -1.54 -27.35
C LEU A 325 1.45 -1.24 -28.32
N GLY A 326 1.73 -0.92 -29.60
CA GLY A 326 0.70 -0.50 -30.55
C GLY A 326 0.06 0.87 -30.25
N ARG A 327 0.65 1.65 -29.33
CA ARG A 327 0.16 2.97 -28.91
C ARG A 327 0.69 4.06 -29.85
N TYR A 328 0.15 4.13 -31.04
CA TYR A 328 0.70 4.93 -32.14
C TYR A 328 0.52 6.45 -31.95
N GLU A 329 -0.63 6.91 -31.47
CA GLU A 329 -0.87 8.33 -31.17
C GLU A 329 0.10 8.82 -30.08
N ASP A 330 0.29 8.03 -29.03
CA ASP A 330 1.23 8.36 -27.94
C ASP A 330 2.68 8.36 -28.43
N CYS A 331 3.01 7.49 -29.40
CA CYS A 331 4.33 7.51 -30.03
C CYS A 331 4.61 8.86 -30.71
N LEU A 332 3.66 9.36 -31.50
CA LEU A 332 3.77 10.65 -32.19
C LEU A 332 3.90 11.81 -31.20
N GLU A 333 3.12 11.79 -30.13
CA GLU A 333 3.22 12.81 -29.08
C GLU A 333 4.59 12.81 -28.40
N ASN A 334 5.16 11.63 -28.12
CA ASN A 334 6.52 11.54 -27.58
C ASN A 334 7.60 12.02 -28.57
N ILE A 335 7.41 11.81 -29.88
CA ILE A 335 8.31 12.34 -30.91
C ILE A 335 8.26 13.87 -30.91
N ARG A 336 7.06 14.48 -30.82
CA ARG A 336 6.88 15.93 -30.68
C ARG A 336 7.60 16.46 -29.43
N LEU A 337 7.35 15.86 -28.27
CA LEU A 337 7.97 16.25 -27.00
C LEU A 337 9.50 16.09 -27.02
N ALA A 338 10.02 15.06 -27.70
CA ALA A 338 11.46 14.89 -27.89
C ALA A 338 12.06 16.04 -28.71
N ARG A 339 11.43 16.41 -29.84
CA ARG A 339 11.87 17.52 -30.71
C ARG A 339 11.86 18.86 -29.97
N GLU A 340 10.84 19.10 -29.15
CA GLU A 340 10.74 20.30 -28.30
C GLU A 340 11.77 20.36 -27.17
N SER A 341 12.41 19.23 -26.84
CA SER A 341 13.37 19.10 -25.74
C SER A 341 14.83 19.09 -26.19
N ASN A 342 15.20 19.74 -27.31
CA ASN A 342 16.56 19.75 -27.88
C ASN A 342 17.08 18.35 -28.25
N TYR A 343 16.29 17.58 -29.01
CA TYR A 343 16.74 16.29 -29.53
C TYR A 343 17.97 16.45 -30.45
N PRO A 344 19.02 15.62 -30.32
CA PRO A 344 20.23 15.81 -31.10
C PRO A 344 20.01 15.64 -32.61
N ALA A 345 20.46 16.61 -33.40
CA ALA A 345 20.34 16.60 -34.86
C ALA A 345 20.93 15.32 -35.49
N SER A 346 22.06 14.82 -34.97
CA SER A 346 22.69 13.57 -35.44
C SER A 346 21.83 12.32 -35.25
N MET A 347 20.80 12.38 -34.40
CA MET A 347 19.86 11.29 -34.16
C MET A 347 18.50 11.53 -34.81
N MET A 348 18.25 12.67 -35.46
CA MET A 348 16.90 13.03 -35.92
C MET A 348 16.30 12.01 -36.88
N VAL A 349 17.13 11.49 -37.78
CA VAL A 349 16.79 10.42 -38.72
C VAL A 349 16.11 9.22 -38.03
N LYS A 350 16.46 8.92 -36.77
CA LYS A 350 15.81 7.82 -36.01
C LYS A 350 14.36 8.12 -35.65
N LEU A 351 14.05 9.36 -35.26
CA LEU A 351 12.66 9.74 -34.98
C LEU A 351 11.87 9.87 -36.28
N ASP A 352 12.45 10.46 -37.34
CA ASP A 352 11.74 10.63 -38.61
C ASP A 352 11.35 9.29 -39.22
N LYS A 353 12.26 8.30 -39.19
CA LYS A 353 11.95 6.92 -39.58
C LYS A 353 10.85 6.30 -38.73
N ARG A 354 10.88 6.53 -37.41
CA ARG A 354 9.84 6.01 -36.50
C ARG A 354 8.49 6.67 -36.76
N GLU A 355 8.46 7.97 -36.97
CA GLU A 355 7.25 8.73 -37.29
C GLU A 355 6.60 8.25 -38.58
N ALA A 356 7.40 8.11 -39.66
CA ALA A 356 6.92 7.60 -40.93
C ALA A 356 6.35 6.17 -40.80
N MET A 357 7.06 5.29 -40.09
CA MET A 357 6.61 3.92 -39.80
C MET A 357 5.27 3.92 -39.04
N VAL A 358 5.15 4.71 -37.97
CA VAL A 358 3.94 4.76 -37.14
C VAL A 358 2.75 5.32 -37.90
N LYS A 359 2.94 6.38 -38.70
CA LYS A 359 1.89 6.92 -39.58
C LYS A 359 1.39 5.86 -40.59
N SER A 360 2.30 5.07 -41.15
CA SER A 360 1.93 3.95 -42.02
C SER A 360 1.15 2.85 -41.28
N LEU A 361 1.53 2.52 -40.04
CA LEU A 361 0.84 1.53 -39.23
C LEU A 361 -0.58 2.00 -38.83
N GLN A 362 -0.75 3.27 -38.46
CA GLN A 362 -2.06 3.86 -38.17
C GLN A 362 -2.99 3.81 -39.38
N ALA A 363 -2.49 4.17 -40.57
CA ALA A 363 -3.27 4.10 -41.80
C ALA A 363 -3.73 2.66 -42.10
N ALA A 364 -2.83 1.67 -41.93
CA ALA A 364 -3.17 0.26 -42.11
C ALA A 364 -4.21 -0.22 -41.07
N GLU A 365 -4.12 0.23 -39.82
CA GLU A 365 -5.07 -0.12 -38.78
C GLU A 365 -6.47 0.48 -39.03
N GLN A 366 -6.53 1.73 -39.48
CA GLN A 366 -7.79 2.39 -39.86
C GLN A 366 -8.49 1.63 -41.01
N ILE A 367 -7.74 1.23 -42.04
CA ILE A 367 -8.27 0.39 -43.12
C ILE A 367 -8.78 -0.95 -42.57
N ARG A 368 -8.01 -1.61 -41.68
CA ARG A 368 -8.41 -2.88 -41.06
C ARG A 368 -9.69 -2.76 -40.24
N ARG A 369 -9.86 -1.68 -39.46
CA ARG A 369 -11.09 -1.41 -38.69
C ARG A 369 -12.29 -1.18 -39.62
N SER A 370 -12.10 -0.41 -40.69
CA SER A 370 -13.13 -0.16 -41.70
C SER A 370 -13.57 -1.44 -42.43
N CYS A 371 -12.67 -2.41 -42.66
CA CYS A 371 -13.00 -3.65 -43.36
C CYS A 371 -13.70 -4.70 -42.47
N ASN A 372 -13.47 -4.68 -41.15
CA ASN A 372 -13.87 -5.79 -40.28
C ASN A 372 -15.10 -5.52 -39.41
N ASN A 373 -15.80 -4.38 -39.58
CA ASN A 373 -16.97 -4.02 -38.77
C ASN A 373 -16.70 -4.15 -37.25
N TRP A 374 -15.50 -3.75 -36.80
CA TRP A 374 -15.18 -3.70 -35.37
C TRP A 374 -16.00 -2.55 -34.81
N GLY A 375 -17.09 -2.88 -34.11
CA GLY A 375 -17.98 -1.89 -33.51
C GLY A 375 -17.21 -0.89 -32.67
N GLU A 376 -17.73 0.34 -32.59
CA GLU A 376 -17.28 1.35 -31.64
C GLU A 376 -17.17 0.70 -30.25
N GLU A 377 -16.10 1.00 -29.49
CA GLU A 377 -16.00 0.52 -28.10
C GLU A 377 -17.27 0.93 -27.36
N GLU A 378 -18.10 -0.05 -26.98
CA GLU A 378 -19.33 0.22 -26.21
C GLU A 378 -18.98 1.12 -25.03
N GLU A 379 -19.67 2.25 -24.89
CA GLU A 379 -19.47 3.11 -23.73
C GLU A 379 -19.62 2.28 -22.45
N PRO A 380 -18.68 2.39 -21.49
CA PRO A 380 -18.74 1.58 -20.29
C PRO A 380 -20.05 1.87 -19.55
N GLU A 381 -20.84 0.83 -19.35
CA GLU A 381 -22.11 0.88 -18.63
C GLU A 381 -21.96 1.63 -17.30
N LYS A 382 -22.73 2.70 -17.15
CA LYS A 382 -22.63 3.61 -16.01
C LYS A 382 -23.46 3.07 -14.84
N LEU A 383 -22.79 2.71 -13.74
CA LEU A 383 -23.48 2.40 -12.50
C LEU A 383 -24.26 3.62 -12.00
N THR A 384 -25.52 3.42 -11.63
CA THR A 384 -26.41 4.44 -11.04
C THR A 384 -26.79 4.05 -9.61
N LEU A 385 -27.34 5.01 -8.87
CA LEU A 385 -28.00 4.72 -7.60
C LEU A 385 -29.22 3.82 -7.84
N SER A 386 -29.49 2.90 -6.90
CA SER A 386 -30.61 1.96 -7.03
C SER A 386 -31.97 2.57 -6.67
N TYR A 387 -31.97 3.65 -5.88
CA TYR A 387 -33.16 4.37 -5.44
C TYR A 387 -33.09 5.84 -5.84
N GLN A 388 -34.15 6.59 -5.52
CA GLN A 388 -34.21 8.03 -5.74
C GLN A 388 -33.02 8.73 -5.07
N SER A 389 -32.39 9.65 -5.80
CA SER A 389 -31.27 10.43 -5.26
C SER A 389 -31.77 11.42 -4.21
N HIS A 390 -31.01 11.57 -3.13
CA HIS A 390 -31.26 12.55 -2.08
C HIS A 390 -31.38 13.97 -2.68
N PRO A 391 -32.41 14.76 -2.34
CA PRO A 391 -32.68 16.07 -2.97
C PRO A 391 -31.49 17.03 -2.94
N ASN A 392 -30.71 16.97 -1.85
CA ASN A 392 -29.54 17.80 -1.59
C ASN A 392 -28.20 17.09 -1.90
N ALA A 393 -28.19 15.78 -2.17
CA ALA A 393 -26.98 15.00 -2.41
C ALA A 393 -27.20 13.99 -3.56
N PRO A 394 -27.11 14.41 -4.84
CA PRO A 394 -27.33 13.55 -6.01
C PRO A 394 -26.52 12.26 -6.05
N GLN A 395 -25.38 12.25 -5.36
CA GLN A 395 -24.46 11.13 -5.25
C GLN A 395 -24.88 10.07 -4.21
N MET A 396 -26.01 10.25 -3.53
CA MET A 396 -26.49 9.42 -2.42
C MET A 396 -27.99 9.16 -2.57
N VAL A 397 -28.46 7.98 -2.15
CA VAL A 397 -29.90 7.68 -2.10
C VAL A 397 -30.62 8.45 -0.99
N ASP A 398 -31.91 8.73 -1.13
CA ASP A 398 -32.71 9.40 -0.11
C ASP A 398 -33.14 8.50 1.06
N CYS A 399 -33.04 7.19 0.90
CA CYS A 399 -33.49 6.19 1.87
C CYS A 399 -32.41 5.81 2.92
N ILE A 400 -31.44 6.69 3.17
CA ILE A 400 -30.44 6.54 4.24
C ILE A 400 -30.29 7.85 5.03
N GLU A 401 -30.06 7.73 6.34
CA GLU A 401 -30.08 8.88 7.26
C GLU A 401 -28.88 8.84 8.20
N LEU A 402 -28.32 10.02 8.51
CA LEU A 402 -27.26 10.15 9.52
C LEU A 402 -27.88 10.42 10.90
N HIS A 403 -27.67 9.50 11.83
CA HIS A 403 -28.12 9.57 13.22
C HIS A 403 -26.93 9.70 14.16
N GLN A 404 -27.18 9.98 15.44
CA GLN A 404 -26.13 10.04 16.47
C GLN A 404 -26.58 9.42 17.79
N ASN A 405 -25.73 8.59 18.40
CA ASN A 405 -25.93 8.06 19.75
C ASN A 405 -24.60 7.88 20.50
N GLN A 406 -24.67 7.48 21.78
CA GLN A 406 -23.47 7.32 22.62
C GLN A 406 -22.58 6.14 22.20
N GLN A 407 -23.17 5.08 21.64
CA GLN A 407 -22.45 3.85 21.29
C GLN A 407 -21.59 4.01 20.03
N PHE A 408 -22.16 4.61 18.98
CA PHE A 408 -21.56 4.68 17.66
C PHE A 408 -21.12 6.10 17.28
N GLY A 409 -21.47 7.12 18.08
CA GLY A 409 -21.38 8.50 17.63
C GLY A 409 -22.28 8.71 16.42
N ARG A 410 -21.79 9.41 15.40
CA ARG A 410 -22.47 9.52 14.10
C ARG A 410 -22.51 8.16 13.42
N HIS A 411 -23.66 7.76 12.90
CA HIS A 411 -23.85 6.49 12.21
C HIS A 411 -24.96 6.59 11.17
N VAL A 412 -24.85 5.82 10.09
CA VAL A 412 -25.83 5.82 9.00
C VAL A 412 -26.80 4.66 9.17
N VAL A 413 -28.10 4.93 9.05
CA VAL A 413 -29.18 3.93 9.11
C VAL A 413 -30.00 3.92 7.83
N ALA A 414 -30.57 2.77 7.48
CA ALA A 414 -31.50 2.65 6.36
C ALA A 414 -32.92 3.06 6.78
N SER A 415 -33.60 3.92 6.02
CA SER A 415 -35.01 4.28 6.28
C SER A 415 -36.01 3.40 5.52
N ALA A 416 -35.51 2.51 4.66
CA ALA A 416 -36.24 1.48 3.93
C ALA A 416 -35.46 0.14 3.95
N PRO A 417 -36.10 -1.02 3.71
CA PRO A 417 -35.36 -2.26 3.50
C PRO A 417 -34.51 -2.17 2.21
N LEU A 418 -33.28 -2.67 2.28
CA LEU A 418 -32.32 -2.67 1.16
C LEU A 418 -31.92 -4.10 0.80
N GLN A 419 -31.71 -4.35 -0.48
CA GLN A 419 -31.40 -5.66 -1.05
C GLN A 419 -29.96 -5.73 -1.54
N VAL A 420 -29.42 -6.95 -1.58
CA VAL A 420 -28.07 -7.21 -2.09
C VAL A 420 -27.95 -6.73 -3.54
N GLY A 421 -26.93 -5.90 -3.77
CA GLY A 421 -26.65 -5.26 -5.04
C GLY A 421 -27.13 -3.82 -5.16
N ASP A 422 -27.89 -3.31 -4.19
CA ASP A 422 -28.32 -1.91 -4.16
C ASP A 422 -27.14 -0.95 -4.01
N VAL A 423 -27.12 0.07 -4.85
CA VAL A 423 -26.07 1.11 -4.86
C VAL A 423 -26.57 2.31 -4.08
N LEU A 424 -25.89 2.61 -2.97
CA LEU A 424 -26.34 3.62 -2.01
C LEU A 424 -25.65 4.98 -2.20
N ILE A 425 -24.35 4.97 -2.49
CA ILE A 425 -23.53 6.17 -2.68
C ILE A 425 -22.57 5.97 -3.85
N ILE A 426 -22.36 7.02 -4.65
CA ILE A 426 -21.30 7.14 -5.65
C ILE A 426 -20.56 8.47 -5.45
N GLU A 427 -19.54 8.48 -4.60
CA GLU A 427 -18.86 9.72 -4.17
C GLU A 427 -17.51 9.93 -4.89
N GLU A 428 -17.22 11.17 -5.26
CA GLU A 428 -15.90 11.61 -5.71
C GLU A 428 -15.05 12.06 -4.50
N PRO A 429 -13.76 11.70 -4.43
CA PRO A 429 -12.91 12.17 -3.34
C PRO A 429 -12.73 13.68 -3.36
N TYR A 430 -12.79 14.32 -2.19
CA TYR A 430 -12.50 15.75 -2.04
C TYR A 430 -11.02 16.07 -2.33
N VAL A 431 -10.13 15.17 -1.90
CA VAL A 431 -8.70 15.21 -2.17
C VAL A 431 -8.19 13.79 -2.36
N THR A 432 -7.15 13.65 -3.16
CA THR A 432 -6.44 12.39 -3.37
C THR A 432 -4.93 12.62 -3.37
N VAL A 433 -4.17 11.57 -3.04
CA VAL A 433 -2.71 11.50 -3.17
C VAL A 433 -2.33 10.17 -3.79
N LEU A 434 -1.38 10.16 -4.74
CA LEU A 434 -0.87 8.92 -5.32
C LEU A 434 0.00 8.17 -4.30
N ASN A 435 -0.04 6.84 -4.37
CA ASN A 435 0.95 6.01 -3.72
C ASN A 435 2.31 6.19 -4.43
N SER A 436 3.41 6.26 -3.67
CA SER A 436 4.78 6.49 -4.15
C SER A 436 5.22 5.49 -5.21
N GLU A 437 4.71 4.25 -5.18
CA GLU A 437 5.01 3.22 -6.19
C GLU A 437 4.41 3.52 -7.57
N THR A 438 3.38 4.37 -7.63
CA THR A 438 2.61 4.65 -8.86
C THR A 438 2.80 6.06 -9.42
N LYS A 439 3.66 6.90 -8.78
CA LYS A 439 3.87 8.31 -9.13
C LYS A 439 4.42 8.56 -10.54
N TYR A 440 5.12 7.57 -11.12
CA TYR A 440 5.61 7.62 -12.50
C TYR A 440 4.75 6.83 -13.50
N LEU A 441 3.61 6.32 -13.03
CA LEU A 441 2.68 5.54 -13.85
C LEU A 441 1.35 6.26 -14.06
N ARG A 442 1.01 7.20 -13.17
CA ARG A 442 -0.28 7.89 -13.12
C ARG A 442 -0.09 9.39 -13.04
N CYS A 443 -1.07 10.12 -13.56
CA CYS A 443 -1.11 11.58 -13.41
C CYS A 443 -1.30 11.95 -11.93
N ALA A 444 -0.47 12.83 -11.39
CA ALA A 444 -0.52 13.31 -10.01
C ALA A 444 -1.74 14.20 -9.66
N PHE A 445 -2.63 14.46 -10.63
CA PHE A 445 -3.87 15.22 -10.46
C PHE A 445 -5.10 14.35 -10.70
N CYS A 446 -5.33 13.87 -11.93
CA CYS A 446 -6.51 13.06 -12.26
C CYS A 446 -6.33 11.56 -12.05
N HIS A 447 -5.13 11.12 -11.67
CA HIS A 447 -4.78 9.72 -11.36
C HIS A 447 -4.95 8.73 -12.52
N THR A 448 -5.22 9.25 -13.72
CA THR A 448 -5.29 8.46 -14.94
C THR A 448 -3.90 7.88 -15.26
N GLU A 449 -3.86 6.58 -15.47
CA GLU A 449 -2.74 5.75 -15.88
C GLU A 449 -2.47 5.91 -17.38
N GLU A 450 -1.89 7.05 -17.72
CA GLU A 450 -1.36 7.33 -19.06
C GLU A 450 0.16 7.52 -19.01
N PRO A 451 0.94 6.50 -18.65
CA PRO A 451 2.37 6.68 -18.42
C PRO A 451 3.14 7.09 -19.68
N CYS A 452 2.65 6.74 -20.87
CA CYS A 452 3.24 7.20 -22.13
C CYS A 452 3.03 8.69 -22.41
N LEU A 453 2.08 9.34 -21.73
CA LEU A 453 1.73 10.75 -21.93
C LEU A 453 2.13 11.65 -20.76
N LEU A 454 2.75 11.10 -19.71
CA LEU A 454 3.12 11.91 -18.55
C LEU A 454 4.18 12.97 -18.92
N ILE A 455 3.90 14.21 -18.57
CA ILE A 455 4.82 15.36 -18.59
C ILE A 455 5.22 15.72 -17.15
N PRO A 456 6.48 16.10 -16.90
CA PRO A 456 6.95 16.34 -15.54
C PRO A 456 6.53 17.72 -15.04
N CYS A 457 6.44 17.90 -13.72
CA CYS A 457 6.63 19.23 -13.13
C CYS A 457 8.02 19.76 -13.53
N GLU A 458 8.17 21.07 -13.72
CA GLU A 458 9.48 21.63 -14.11
C GLU A 458 10.42 21.84 -12.91
N GLU A 459 9.88 21.82 -11.69
CA GLU A 459 10.64 22.11 -10.46
C GLU A 459 10.96 20.82 -9.68
N CYS A 460 9.95 20.09 -9.20
CA CYS A 460 10.16 18.87 -8.41
C CYS A 460 10.30 17.61 -9.27
N THR A 461 10.94 16.58 -8.75
CA THR A 461 11.18 15.29 -9.42
C THR A 461 10.06 14.28 -9.19
N ILE A 462 9.06 14.61 -8.37
CA ILE A 462 8.00 13.68 -7.95
C ILE A 462 6.76 13.72 -8.85
N ALA A 463 6.23 14.91 -9.13
CA ALA A 463 4.93 15.05 -9.77
C ALA A 463 5.03 15.01 -11.31
N MET A 464 4.20 14.17 -11.93
CA MET A 464 3.98 14.15 -13.38
C MET A 464 2.49 14.21 -13.71
N TYR A 465 2.14 14.74 -14.88
CA TYR A 465 0.76 15.01 -15.29
C TYR A 465 0.48 14.48 -16.69
N CYS A 466 -0.73 14.01 -16.99
CA CYS A 466 -1.06 13.55 -18.35
C CYS A 466 -1.26 14.70 -19.35
N SER A 467 -1.39 15.94 -18.87
CA SER A 467 -1.62 17.12 -19.71
C SER A 467 -1.26 18.42 -19.01
N GLN A 468 -1.08 19.48 -19.80
CA GLN A 468 -0.91 20.84 -19.28
C GLN A 468 -2.14 21.35 -18.51
N LYS A 469 -3.34 20.82 -18.82
CA LYS A 469 -4.56 21.12 -18.07
C LYS A 469 -4.44 20.57 -16.63
N CYS A 470 -4.05 19.31 -16.47
CA CYS A 470 -3.86 18.69 -15.16
C CYS A 470 -2.74 19.35 -14.36
N LEU A 471 -1.62 19.71 -15.00
CA LEU A 471 -0.53 20.44 -14.34
C LEU A 471 -1.01 21.79 -13.80
N ARG A 472 -1.69 22.60 -14.64
CA ARG A 472 -2.22 23.91 -14.22
C ARG A 472 -3.26 23.78 -13.10
N ALA A 473 -4.16 22.82 -13.21
CA ALA A 473 -5.17 22.57 -12.18
C ALA A 473 -4.53 22.17 -10.84
N ALA A 474 -3.54 21.28 -10.85
CA ALA A 474 -2.79 20.92 -9.66
C ALA A 474 -2.07 22.13 -9.06
N TRP A 475 -1.38 22.93 -9.88
CA TRP A 475 -0.67 24.14 -9.45
C TRP A 475 -1.59 25.14 -8.73
N GLN A 476 -2.77 25.39 -9.30
CA GLN A 476 -3.77 26.28 -8.73
C GLN A 476 -4.33 25.74 -7.40
N GLN A 477 -4.63 24.44 -7.33
CA GLN A 477 -5.29 23.87 -6.17
C GLN A 477 -4.36 23.57 -4.99
N TYR A 478 -3.13 23.10 -5.25
CA TYR A 478 -2.24 22.68 -4.16
C TYR A 478 -0.73 22.65 -4.51
N HIS A 479 -0.37 22.34 -5.75
CA HIS A 479 1.00 21.95 -6.07
C HIS A 479 2.01 23.10 -5.87
N GLN A 480 1.59 24.36 -6.03
CA GLN A 480 2.48 25.51 -5.83
C GLN A 480 3.10 25.58 -4.41
N TYR A 481 2.42 25.05 -3.39
CA TYR A 481 2.93 25.01 -2.01
C TYR A 481 3.58 23.67 -1.69
N GLU A 482 3.08 22.55 -2.25
CA GLU A 482 3.62 21.23 -1.96
C GLU A 482 4.93 20.96 -2.74
N CYS A 483 5.08 21.51 -3.94
CA CYS A 483 6.20 21.24 -4.85
C CYS A 483 7.59 21.28 -4.17
N PRO A 484 7.96 22.33 -3.41
CA PRO A 484 9.29 22.43 -2.80
C PRO A 484 9.52 21.51 -1.58
N ILE A 485 8.47 20.82 -1.11
CA ILE A 485 8.50 19.91 0.06
C ILE A 485 8.10 18.48 -0.29
N LEU A 486 7.58 18.23 -1.49
CA LEU A 486 6.91 16.98 -1.87
C LEU A 486 7.82 15.77 -1.78
N ARG A 487 9.06 15.86 -2.31
CA ARG A 487 10.06 14.78 -2.21
C ARG A 487 10.39 14.44 -0.76
N ASP A 488 10.49 15.46 0.08
CA ASP A 488 10.86 15.28 1.48
C ASP A 488 9.73 14.62 2.27
N ILE A 489 8.47 14.99 2.01
CA ILE A 489 7.30 14.30 2.58
C ILE A 489 7.21 12.86 2.06
N ASP A 490 7.43 12.63 0.75
CA ASP A 490 7.44 11.28 0.15
C ASP A 490 8.51 10.39 0.80
N ASN A 491 9.71 10.95 1.09
CA ASN A 491 10.80 10.23 1.77
C ASN A 491 10.50 9.88 3.24
N LEU A 492 9.56 10.57 3.90
CA LEU A 492 9.10 10.16 5.24
C LEU A 492 8.28 8.86 5.19
N GLY A 493 7.75 8.50 4.01
CA GLY A 493 6.98 7.26 3.81
C GLY A 493 5.59 7.27 4.43
N SER A 494 5.06 8.45 4.78
CA SER A 494 3.74 8.60 5.38
C SER A 494 2.72 9.13 4.38
N PRO A 495 1.88 8.26 3.78
CA PRO A 495 0.84 8.70 2.86
C PRO A 495 -0.20 9.58 3.58
N PHE A 496 -0.42 9.38 4.87
CA PHE A 496 -1.34 10.17 5.69
C PHE A 496 -0.88 11.63 5.87
N LEU A 497 0.44 11.84 6.05
CA LEU A 497 1.00 13.18 6.13
C LEU A 497 0.85 13.95 4.82
N LEU A 498 1.08 13.30 3.68
CA LEU A 498 0.95 13.96 2.38
C LEU A 498 -0.49 14.41 2.10
N ILE A 499 -1.48 13.55 2.36
CA ILE A 499 -2.90 13.92 2.19
C ILE A 499 -3.31 15.02 3.17
N ALA A 500 -2.81 15.00 4.41
CA ALA A 500 -3.07 16.04 5.41
C ALA A 500 -2.51 17.41 4.98
N VAL A 501 -1.25 17.45 4.53
CA VAL A 501 -0.62 18.67 4.02
C VAL A 501 -1.37 19.19 2.80
N ARG A 502 -1.77 18.31 1.87
CA ARG A 502 -2.56 18.69 0.70
C ARG A 502 -3.94 19.24 1.07
N LEU A 503 -4.62 18.69 2.09
CA LEU A 503 -5.87 19.22 2.63
C LEU A 503 -5.70 20.64 3.16
N VAL A 504 -4.66 20.88 3.97
CA VAL A 504 -4.36 22.21 4.51
C VAL A 504 -4.10 23.21 3.38
N ILE A 505 -3.29 22.84 2.39
CA ILE A 505 -3.00 23.71 1.25
C ILE A 505 -4.27 23.98 0.44
N LYS A 506 -5.05 22.95 0.11
CA LYS A 506 -6.31 23.11 -0.64
C LYS A 506 -7.32 23.98 0.11
N ALA A 507 -7.35 23.89 1.44
CA ALA A 507 -8.12 24.80 2.28
C ALA A 507 -7.62 26.24 2.13
N ILE A 508 -6.32 26.49 2.30
CA ILE A 508 -5.74 27.84 2.12
C ILE A 508 -6.07 28.40 0.73
N CYS A 509 -5.97 27.61 -0.33
CA CYS A 509 -6.36 28.03 -1.69
C CYS A 509 -7.87 28.33 -1.82
N THR A 510 -8.72 27.58 -1.11
CA THR A 510 -10.19 27.81 -1.06
C THR A 510 -10.54 29.15 -0.42
N PHE A 511 -9.71 29.63 0.50
CA PHE A 511 -9.81 30.95 1.12
C PHE A 511 -8.86 31.94 0.43
N GLU A 512 -8.73 31.87 -0.90
CA GLU A 512 -8.00 32.86 -1.73
C GLU A 512 -6.53 33.04 -1.32
N HIS A 513 -5.87 31.96 -0.89
CA HIS A 513 -4.51 31.97 -0.37
C HIS A 513 -4.32 32.71 0.97
N ASP A 514 -5.42 33.03 1.67
CA ASP A 514 -5.44 33.73 2.95
C ASP A 514 -5.63 32.76 4.13
N LEU A 515 -4.53 32.52 4.85
CA LEU A 515 -4.52 31.68 6.05
C LEU A 515 -5.30 32.32 7.22
N GLU A 516 -5.34 33.65 7.32
CA GLU A 516 -6.07 34.37 8.36
C GLU A 516 -7.58 34.29 8.11
N ALA A 517 -8.02 34.43 6.86
CA ALA A 517 -9.42 34.22 6.49
C ALA A 517 -9.88 32.80 6.81
N LEU A 518 -9.06 31.78 6.49
CA LEU A 518 -9.32 30.39 6.88
C LEU A 518 -9.41 30.23 8.40
N ARG A 519 -8.46 30.82 9.15
CA ARG A 519 -8.46 30.76 10.62
C ARG A 519 -9.72 31.39 11.22
N LYS A 520 -10.11 32.58 10.74
CA LYS A 520 -11.34 33.27 11.17
C LYS A 520 -12.58 32.46 10.84
N HIS A 521 -12.67 31.86 9.66
CA HIS A 521 -13.79 30.99 9.31
C HIS A 521 -13.92 29.84 10.30
N LEU A 522 -12.81 29.13 10.55
CA LEU A 522 -12.78 27.98 11.45
C LEU A 522 -13.03 28.33 12.92
N SER A 523 -12.73 29.55 13.37
CA SER A 523 -13.04 29.97 14.74
C SER A 523 -14.53 30.20 14.98
N HIS A 524 -15.31 30.42 13.91
CA HIS A 524 -16.77 30.58 13.98
C HIS A 524 -17.54 29.31 13.59
N LEU A 525 -16.85 28.29 13.06
CA LEU A 525 -17.45 27.03 12.66
C LEU A 525 -17.79 26.16 13.88
N ASP A 526 -19.07 25.93 14.12
CA ASP A 526 -19.53 24.94 15.09
C ASP A 526 -19.49 23.54 14.47
N VAL A 527 -18.35 22.86 14.65
CA VAL A 527 -18.11 21.51 14.12
C VAL A 527 -19.19 20.50 14.56
N SER A 528 -19.81 20.68 15.73
CA SER A 528 -20.84 19.77 16.23
C SER A 528 -22.13 19.81 15.41
N LYS A 529 -22.37 20.91 14.69
CA LYS A 529 -23.55 21.11 13.83
C LYS A 529 -23.30 20.78 12.36
N VAL A 530 -22.06 20.49 11.98
CA VAL A 530 -21.72 20.13 10.60
C VAL A 530 -22.15 18.68 10.34
N ASN A 531 -23.16 18.53 9.49
CA ASN A 531 -23.65 17.24 9.01
C ASN A 531 -23.48 17.16 7.48
N PRO A 532 -22.53 16.35 6.97
CA PRO A 532 -22.32 16.17 5.53
C PRO A 532 -23.58 15.73 4.75
N PHE A 533 -24.53 15.04 5.38
CA PHE A 533 -25.78 14.60 4.73
C PHE A 533 -26.79 15.75 4.57
N ASN A 534 -26.67 16.81 5.37
CA ASN A 534 -27.52 18.00 5.27
C ASN A 534 -26.97 19.07 4.32
N VAL A 535 -25.71 18.93 3.88
CA VAL A 535 -25.11 19.85 2.90
C VAL A 535 -25.85 19.73 1.57
N ASN A 536 -26.17 20.87 0.94
CA ASN A 536 -26.70 20.89 -0.41
C ASN A 536 -25.57 20.77 -1.44
N TRP A 537 -25.12 19.56 -1.72
CA TRP A 537 -24.04 19.25 -2.66
C TRP A 537 -24.30 19.70 -4.09
N LYS A 538 -25.55 20.00 -4.48
CA LYS A 538 -25.84 20.63 -5.79
C LYS A 538 -25.37 22.08 -5.86
N LYS A 539 -25.30 22.76 -4.71
CA LYS A 539 -24.99 24.20 -4.59
C LYS A 539 -23.81 24.49 -3.65
N ALA A 540 -23.21 23.46 -3.07
CA ALA A 540 -22.14 23.58 -2.10
C ALA A 540 -20.96 24.33 -2.73
N SER A 541 -20.52 25.38 -2.05
CA SER A 541 -19.26 26.04 -2.36
C SER A 541 -18.09 25.15 -1.92
N SER A 542 -16.89 25.45 -2.41
CA SER A 542 -15.67 24.79 -1.91
C SER A 542 -15.47 24.96 -0.39
N LYS A 543 -16.02 26.03 0.21
CA LYS A 543 -16.00 26.25 1.67
C LYS A 543 -16.92 25.28 2.40
N ASP A 544 -18.15 25.09 1.90
CA ASP A 544 -19.11 24.13 2.49
C ASP A 544 -18.55 22.70 2.43
N MET A 545 -17.92 22.33 1.31
CA MET A 545 -17.26 21.04 1.16
C MET A 545 -16.09 20.89 2.14
N TYR A 546 -15.31 21.96 2.36
CA TYR A 546 -14.22 21.93 3.33
C TYR A 546 -14.73 21.82 4.76
N ASP A 547 -15.83 22.46 5.12
CA ASP A 547 -16.42 22.34 6.47
C ASP A 547 -16.81 20.90 6.78
N ALA A 548 -17.41 20.20 5.80
CA ALA A 548 -17.72 18.78 5.92
C ALA A 548 -16.45 17.92 6.15
N VAL A 549 -15.35 18.22 5.46
CA VAL A 549 -14.05 17.55 5.66
C VAL A 549 -13.41 17.91 7.00
N TYR A 550 -13.47 19.17 7.41
CA TYR A 550 -12.93 19.64 8.68
C TYR A 550 -13.66 19.01 9.88
N ALA A 551 -14.94 18.67 9.71
CA ALA A 551 -15.78 18.02 10.72
C ALA A 551 -15.61 16.49 10.82
N LEU A 552 -14.70 15.89 10.04
CA LEU A 552 -14.38 14.48 10.15
C LEU A 552 -13.70 14.15 11.49
N ALA A 553 -13.86 12.90 11.95
CA ALA A 553 -13.34 12.47 13.23
C ALA A 553 -11.81 12.55 13.25
N THR A 554 -11.21 12.99 14.35
CA THR A 554 -9.74 13.00 14.53
C THR A 554 -9.26 11.94 15.51
N ASN A 555 -10.18 11.42 16.34
CA ASN A 555 -9.87 10.57 17.49
C ASN A 555 -8.75 11.15 18.37
N GLN A 556 -8.61 12.49 18.41
CA GLN A 556 -7.47 13.17 19.04
C GLN A 556 -7.23 12.74 20.49
N THR A 557 -8.29 12.44 21.25
CA THR A 557 -8.24 12.04 22.66
C THR A 557 -8.02 10.54 22.88
N LYS A 558 -7.98 9.73 21.81
CA LYS A 558 -7.90 8.27 21.88
C LYS A 558 -6.53 7.71 21.50
N HIS A 559 -5.63 8.56 21.00
CA HIS A 559 -4.29 8.14 20.59
C HIS A 559 -3.44 7.83 21.82
N ASN A 560 -2.76 6.69 21.81
CA ASN A 560 -1.75 6.40 22.83
C ASN A 560 -0.56 7.38 22.69
N PRO A 561 0.21 7.61 23.77
CA PRO A 561 1.30 8.59 23.77
C PRO A 561 2.36 8.36 22.68
N LYS A 562 2.70 7.09 22.39
CA LYS A 562 3.70 6.72 21.38
C LYS A 562 3.24 7.11 19.97
N SER A 563 2.05 6.70 19.58
CA SER A 563 1.49 7.06 18.26
C SER A 563 1.26 8.57 18.15
N LEU A 564 0.78 9.22 19.21
CA LEU A 564 0.61 10.68 19.22
C LEU A 564 1.95 11.40 19.03
N SER A 565 3.03 10.93 19.66
CA SER A 565 4.37 11.50 19.49
C SER A 565 4.88 11.38 18.06
N HIS A 566 4.61 10.26 17.39
CA HIS A 566 4.95 10.04 15.98
C HIS A 566 4.24 11.07 15.09
N TYR A 567 2.93 11.23 15.25
CA TYR A 567 2.14 12.20 14.46
C TYR A 567 2.57 13.65 14.71
N ILE A 568 2.90 14.00 15.96
CA ILE A 568 3.41 15.33 16.29
C ILE A 568 4.75 15.57 15.61
N LEU A 569 5.65 14.59 15.57
CA LEU A 569 6.93 14.69 14.89
C LEU A 569 6.77 14.89 13.37
N GLU A 570 5.90 14.10 12.73
CA GLU A 570 5.53 14.27 11.32
C GLU A 570 5.01 15.68 11.02
N ALA A 571 4.03 16.13 11.81
CA ALA A 571 3.44 17.45 11.66
C ALA A 571 4.46 18.58 11.90
N THR A 572 5.39 18.40 12.85
CA THR A 572 6.45 19.38 13.16
C THR A 572 7.43 19.50 11.99
N ILE A 573 7.83 18.38 11.39
CA ILE A 573 8.72 18.38 10.22
C ILE A 573 8.01 19.03 9.02
N ALA A 574 6.77 18.64 8.72
CA ALA A 574 6.01 19.22 7.61
C ALA A 574 5.79 20.73 7.80
N HIS A 575 5.49 21.17 9.03
CA HIS A 575 5.37 22.58 9.38
C HIS A 575 6.66 23.35 9.15
N ASP A 576 7.81 22.82 9.61
CA ASP A 576 9.12 23.44 9.40
C ASP A 576 9.48 23.54 7.91
N LEU A 577 9.17 22.52 7.11
CA LEU A 577 9.37 22.52 5.67
C LEU A 577 8.50 23.58 4.97
N LEU A 578 7.20 23.65 5.29
CA LEU A 578 6.29 24.64 4.73
C LEU A 578 6.76 26.07 5.03
N LEU A 579 7.20 26.33 6.26
CA LEU A 579 7.70 27.65 6.66
C LEU A 579 9.02 28.01 5.98
N LYS A 580 9.93 27.06 5.77
CA LYS A 580 11.25 27.37 5.22
C LYS A 580 11.29 27.38 3.69
N ARG A 581 10.35 26.72 3.01
CA ARG A 581 10.42 26.51 1.57
C ARG A 581 9.25 27.05 0.76
N THR A 582 8.27 27.69 1.40
CA THR A 582 7.11 28.26 0.72
C THR A 582 6.85 29.70 1.16
N LYS A 583 5.98 30.39 0.41
CA LYS A 583 5.50 31.74 0.76
C LYS A 583 4.78 31.82 2.11
N LEU A 584 4.30 30.69 2.66
CA LEU A 584 3.72 30.63 4.01
C LEU A 584 4.73 31.00 5.09
N GLY A 585 6.02 30.82 4.84
CA GLY A 585 7.08 31.28 5.74
C GLY A 585 7.02 32.77 6.02
N GLN A 586 6.82 33.58 4.97
CA GLN A 586 6.74 35.03 5.10
C GLN A 586 5.47 35.46 5.84
N VAL A 587 4.34 34.85 5.50
CA VAL A 587 3.03 35.08 6.15
C VAL A 587 3.09 34.76 7.66
N CYS A 588 3.61 33.58 8.00
CA CYS A 588 3.66 33.11 9.39
C CYS A 588 4.81 33.72 10.21
N LYS A 589 5.86 34.27 9.59
CA LYS A 589 6.97 34.92 10.33
C LYS A 589 6.50 36.21 10.99
N ALA A 590 5.57 36.92 10.37
CA ALA A 590 5.00 38.16 10.90
C ALA A 590 3.97 37.92 12.03
N ASP A 591 3.44 36.70 12.16
CA ASP A 591 2.33 36.40 13.06
C ASP A 591 2.46 35.00 13.71
N SER A 592 2.72 34.98 15.03
CA SER A 592 2.86 33.75 15.81
C SER A 592 1.56 32.96 15.94
N ILE A 593 0.39 33.62 15.86
CA ILE A 593 -0.94 33.00 15.87
C ILE A 593 -1.16 32.24 14.56
N LEU A 594 -0.82 32.84 13.41
CA LEU A 594 -0.89 32.17 12.11
C LEU A 594 0.08 30.99 12.03
N LYS A 595 1.30 31.16 12.54
CA LYS A 595 2.28 30.07 12.63
C LYS A 595 1.74 28.87 13.42
N LYS A 596 1.12 29.11 14.58
CA LYS A 596 0.49 28.08 15.41
C LYS A 596 -0.73 27.47 14.73
N SER A 597 -1.54 28.30 14.06
CA SER A 597 -2.74 27.85 13.34
C SER A 597 -2.38 26.89 12.20
N LEU A 598 -1.32 27.18 11.44
CA LEU A 598 -0.81 26.28 10.40
C LEU A 598 -0.41 24.91 10.97
N PHE A 599 0.33 24.88 12.10
CA PHE A 599 0.70 23.64 12.76
C PHE A 599 -0.53 22.84 13.22
N ASN A 600 -1.48 23.51 13.87
CA ASN A 600 -2.72 22.90 14.36
C ASN A 600 -3.56 22.31 13.23
N LEU A 601 -3.59 22.96 12.05
CA LEU A 601 -4.28 22.44 10.87
C LEU A 601 -3.60 21.17 10.34
N ILE A 602 -2.26 21.14 10.28
CA ILE A 602 -1.52 19.96 9.80
C ILE A 602 -1.78 18.75 10.71
N ILE A 603 -1.59 18.89 12.03
CA ILE A 603 -1.79 17.78 12.96
C ILE A 603 -3.26 17.33 13.02
N ARG A 604 -4.22 18.26 12.95
CA ARG A 604 -5.65 17.92 12.89
C ARG A 604 -5.97 17.08 11.66
N HIS A 605 -5.54 17.52 10.47
CA HIS A 605 -5.79 16.80 9.23
C HIS A 605 -5.01 15.49 9.14
N LEU A 606 -3.82 15.40 9.75
CA LEU A 606 -3.09 14.14 9.89
C LEU A 606 -3.90 13.13 10.71
N GLN A 607 -4.34 13.52 11.91
CA GLN A 607 -5.19 12.69 12.76
C GLN A 607 -6.51 12.32 12.08
N SER A 608 -7.11 13.24 11.33
CA SER A 608 -8.32 12.95 10.56
C SER A 608 -8.06 11.95 9.43
N MET A 609 -6.98 12.09 8.67
CA MET A 609 -6.71 11.22 7.53
C MET A 609 -6.29 9.81 7.93
N ILE A 610 -5.66 9.64 9.10
CA ILE A 610 -5.40 8.31 9.67
C ILE A 610 -6.69 7.50 9.85
N VAL A 611 -7.80 8.14 10.23
CA VAL A 611 -9.05 7.44 10.58
C VAL A 611 -10.16 7.57 9.54
N ASN A 612 -10.03 8.45 8.54
CA ASN A 612 -11.06 8.68 7.52
C ASN A 612 -10.59 8.46 6.08
N SER A 613 -9.27 8.39 5.81
CA SER A 613 -8.81 8.22 4.44
C SER A 613 -9.16 6.82 3.92
N GLN A 614 -9.49 6.76 2.64
CA GLN A 614 -9.84 5.53 1.93
C GLN A 614 -8.84 5.31 0.81
N VAL A 615 -8.34 4.10 0.68
CA VAL A 615 -7.44 3.76 -0.42
C VAL A 615 -8.23 3.52 -1.71
N ILE A 616 -7.62 3.75 -2.85
CA ILE A 616 -8.22 3.65 -4.18
C ILE A 616 -7.44 2.61 -4.97
N TRP A 617 -8.16 1.66 -5.54
CA TRP A 617 -7.60 0.45 -6.14
C TRP A 617 -7.79 0.41 -7.66
N SER A 618 -6.86 -0.25 -8.33
CA SER A 618 -7.02 -0.73 -9.70
C SER A 618 -6.73 -2.23 -9.76
N MET A 619 -7.35 -2.93 -10.71
CA MET A 619 -7.05 -4.32 -11.01
C MET A 619 -5.81 -4.40 -11.90
N HIS A 620 -4.75 -5.01 -11.40
CA HIS A 620 -3.50 -5.24 -12.13
C HIS A 620 -3.36 -6.74 -12.46
N TYR A 621 -2.93 -7.07 -13.66
CA TYR A 621 -2.67 -8.46 -14.02
C TYR A 621 -1.26 -8.85 -13.57
N ALA A 622 -1.19 -9.63 -12.49
CA ALA A 622 0.06 -10.14 -11.96
C ALA A 622 0.60 -11.25 -12.88
N THR A 623 1.80 -11.04 -13.43
CA THR A 623 2.47 -12.01 -14.32
C THR A 623 3.20 -13.12 -13.57
N GLY A 624 3.02 -13.22 -12.25
CA GLY A 624 3.56 -14.30 -11.42
C GLY A 624 2.91 -15.67 -11.72
N LEU A 625 3.27 -16.71 -10.97
CA LEU A 625 2.81 -18.09 -11.20
C LEU A 625 1.28 -18.23 -11.30
N ALA A 626 0.52 -17.43 -10.55
CA ALA A 626 -0.93 -17.48 -10.54
C ALA A 626 -1.59 -16.91 -11.82
N ARG A 627 -0.90 -16.01 -12.55
CA ARG A 627 -1.44 -15.31 -13.74
C ARG A 627 -2.85 -14.75 -13.50
N THR A 628 -3.02 -14.02 -12.41
CA THR A 628 -4.30 -13.53 -11.92
C THR A 628 -4.36 -12.01 -11.86
N TYR A 629 -5.58 -11.48 -11.90
CA TYR A 629 -5.83 -10.07 -11.62
C TYR A 629 -5.92 -9.84 -10.11
N GLU A 630 -5.12 -8.89 -9.62
CA GLU A 630 -4.98 -8.53 -8.21
C GLU A 630 -5.28 -7.05 -7.99
N GLN A 631 -5.70 -6.67 -6.79
CA GLN A 631 -5.90 -5.28 -6.44
C GLN A 631 -4.56 -4.60 -6.16
N LEU A 632 -4.31 -3.47 -6.81
CA LEU A 632 -3.18 -2.58 -6.58
C LEU A 632 -3.67 -1.25 -6.03
N VAL A 633 -3.24 -0.87 -4.83
CA VAL A 633 -3.45 0.48 -4.29
C VAL A 633 -2.65 1.46 -5.13
N TYR A 634 -3.32 2.45 -5.73
CA TYR A 634 -2.62 3.51 -6.46
C TYR A 634 -2.78 4.89 -5.83
N ALA A 635 -3.74 5.08 -4.93
CA ALA A 635 -3.97 6.35 -4.26
C ALA A 635 -4.67 6.19 -2.92
N SER A 636 -4.64 7.24 -2.12
CA SER A 636 -5.51 7.44 -0.96
C SER A 636 -6.33 8.71 -1.16
N GLY A 637 -7.56 8.75 -0.64
CA GLY A 637 -8.46 9.89 -0.77
C GLY A 637 -9.34 10.14 0.45
N CYS A 638 -9.86 11.36 0.54
CA CYS A 638 -10.81 11.78 1.58
C CYS A 638 -12.22 11.84 1.00
N PHE A 639 -13.17 11.15 1.62
CA PHE A 639 -14.54 10.98 1.13
C PHE A 639 -15.53 11.35 2.25
N PRO A 640 -15.93 12.63 2.37
CA PRO A 640 -16.68 13.10 3.53
C PRO A 640 -18.01 12.39 3.79
N LEU A 641 -18.72 11.88 2.76
CA LEU A 641 -19.95 11.09 2.95
C LEU A 641 -19.63 9.64 3.33
N LEU A 642 -18.72 8.97 2.62
CA LEU A 642 -18.31 7.59 2.93
C LEU A 642 -17.66 7.48 4.32
N SER A 643 -17.02 8.53 4.83
CA SER A 643 -16.44 8.57 6.18
C SER A 643 -17.50 8.56 7.30
N MET A 644 -18.80 8.68 7.00
CA MET A 644 -19.87 8.61 7.99
C MET A 644 -20.32 7.18 8.33
N PHE A 645 -19.91 6.19 7.53
CA PHE A 645 -20.28 4.78 7.73
C PHE A 645 -19.35 4.12 8.72
N ASN A 646 -19.90 3.55 9.79
CA ASN A 646 -19.11 2.89 10.81
C ASN A 646 -18.64 1.49 10.39
N HIS A 647 -17.68 0.97 11.16
CA HIS A 647 -17.06 -0.31 10.93
C HIS A 647 -17.87 -1.51 11.45
N SER A 648 -17.89 -2.59 10.67
CA SER A 648 -18.10 -3.96 11.14
C SER A 648 -17.09 -4.89 10.48
N CYS A 649 -16.53 -5.86 11.22
CA CYS A 649 -15.72 -6.94 10.64
C CYS A 649 -16.57 -7.88 9.75
N ALA A 650 -17.90 -7.78 9.86
CA ALA A 650 -18.93 -8.44 9.06
C ALA A 650 -19.85 -7.37 8.47
N SER A 651 -19.33 -6.60 7.53
CA SER A 651 -20.04 -5.50 6.85
C SER A 651 -21.31 -5.97 6.13
N ASN A 652 -22.27 -5.07 5.97
CA ASN A 652 -23.46 -5.28 5.14
C ASN A 652 -23.43 -4.46 3.85
N VAL A 653 -22.37 -3.68 3.64
CA VAL A 653 -22.03 -3.00 2.40
C VAL A 653 -20.56 -3.18 2.05
N GLU A 654 -20.24 -3.19 0.76
CA GLU A 654 -18.88 -3.24 0.23
C GLU A 654 -18.61 -2.04 -0.68
N ARG A 655 -17.37 -1.55 -0.66
CA ARG A 655 -16.93 -0.39 -1.44
C ARG A 655 -16.02 -0.79 -2.59
N PHE A 656 -16.29 -0.35 -3.81
CA PHE A 656 -15.34 -0.42 -4.92
C PHE A 656 -15.05 0.94 -5.55
N CYS A 657 -13.97 1.00 -6.32
CA CYS A 657 -13.51 2.20 -7.00
C CYS A 657 -13.80 2.13 -8.51
N PHE A 658 -14.30 3.23 -9.07
CA PHE A 658 -14.49 3.42 -10.51
C PHE A 658 -13.18 3.76 -11.23
N ARG A 659 -13.23 3.76 -12.56
CA ARG A 659 -12.12 4.16 -13.45
C ARG A 659 -11.62 5.59 -13.21
N ASP A 660 -12.52 6.49 -12.83
CA ASP A 660 -12.29 7.93 -12.64
C ASP A 660 -11.95 8.31 -11.18
N GLY A 661 -11.80 7.34 -10.28
CA GLY A 661 -11.46 7.57 -8.88
C GLY A 661 -12.66 7.76 -7.94
N ARG A 662 -13.89 7.84 -8.46
CA ARG A 662 -15.10 7.77 -7.63
C ARG A 662 -15.18 6.43 -6.90
N CYS A 663 -15.91 6.38 -5.79
CA CYS A 663 -16.18 5.16 -5.05
C CYS A 663 -17.68 4.90 -4.94
N ALA A 664 -18.10 3.66 -5.17
CA ALA A 664 -19.46 3.20 -4.92
C ALA A 664 -19.54 2.41 -3.61
N LEU A 665 -20.65 2.55 -2.88
CA LEU A 665 -21.00 1.70 -1.74
C LEU A 665 -22.22 0.86 -2.11
N VAL A 666 -22.07 -0.47 -2.07
CA VAL A 666 -23.07 -1.42 -2.53
C VAL A 666 -23.43 -2.41 -1.43
N VAL A 667 -24.72 -2.68 -1.28
CA VAL A 667 -25.26 -3.63 -0.31
C VAL A 667 -24.77 -5.05 -0.61
N SER A 668 -24.13 -5.68 0.37
CA SER A 668 -23.60 -7.05 0.30
C SER A 668 -24.42 -8.05 1.11
N ARG A 669 -25.31 -7.57 1.98
CA ARG A 669 -26.27 -8.33 2.80
C ARG A 669 -27.60 -7.60 2.88
N PRO A 670 -28.76 -8.27 2.89
CA PRO A 670 -30.02 -7.59 3.10
C PRO A 670 -29.99 -6.71 4.37
N ILE A 671 -30.50 -5.49 4.29
CA ILE A 671 -30.52 -4.52 5.40
C ILE A 671 -31.96 -4.19 5.73
N ALA A 672 -32.38 -4.45 6.96
CA ALA A 672 -33.71 -4.10 7.43
C ALA A 672 -33.86 -2.58 7.62
N LYS A 673 -35.09 -2.07 7.50
CA LYS A 673 -35.42 -0.70 7.87
C LYS A 673 -35.02 -0.44 9.33
N GLY A 674 -34.35 0.68 9.58
CA GLY A 674 -33.83 1.10 10.88
C GLY A 674 -32.48 0.46 11.26
N ALA A 675 -31.96 -0.50 10.48
CA ALA A 675 -30.66 -1.07 10.74
C ALA A 675 -29.53 -0.13 10.33
N GLN A 676 -28.43 -0.17 11.09
CA GLN A 676 -27.20 0.56 10.76
C GLN A 676 -26.51 -0.06 9.54
N ILE A 677 -25.97 0.80 8.69
CA ILE A 677 -25.19 0.42 7.51
C ILE A 677 -23.72 0.44 7.91
N PHE A 678 -23.09 -0.74 7.89
CA PHE A 678 -21.71 -0.93 8.31
C PHE A 678 -20.81 -1.22 7.11
N GLN A 679 -19.82 -0.36 6.92
CA GLN A 679 -18.72 -0.59 6.00
C GLN A 679 -17.60 -1.37 6.71
N ASN A 680 -16.72 -1.96 5.93
CA ASN A 680 -15.45 -2.46 6.41
C ASN A 680 -14.33 -1.41 6.29
N TYR A 681 -13.50 -1.27 7.34
CA TYR A 681 -12.32 -0.41 7.38
C TYR A 681 -11.05 -1.15 6.90
N GLN A 682 -11.22 -2.06 5.94
CA GLN A 682 -10.18 -2.99 5.45
C GLN A 682 -9.69 -4.00 6.50
N ILE A 683 -10.53 -4.24 7.52
CA ILE A 683 -10.31 -5.14 8.63
C ILE A 683 -11.45 -6.16 8.63
N HIS A 684 -11.38 -7.14 7.73
CA HIS A 684 -12.41 -8.16 7.56
C HIS A 684 -12.07 -9.42 8.34
N HIS A 685 -13.09 -10.09 8.91
CA HIS A 685 -12.89 -11.43 9.45
C HIS A 685 -12.47 -12.46 8.40
N TRP A 686 -12.70 -12.23 7.10
CA TRP A 686 -12.29 -13.16 6.04
C TRP A 686 -10.77 -13.29 5.94
N THR A 687 -10.03 -12.25 6.30
CA THR A 687 -8.60 -12.13 6.01
C THR A 687 -7.73 -12.09 7.26
N GLN A 688 -8.30 -11.87 8.44
CA GLN A 688 -7.56 -11.58 9.67
C GLN A 688 -8.24 -12.23 10.89
N SER A 689 -7.45 -12.71 11.85
CA SER A 689 -7.93 -13.26 13.12
C SER A 689 -8.55 -12.19 14.02
N LEU A 690 -9.34 -12.61 15.02
CA LEU A 690 -9.96 -11.69 15.98
C LEU A 690 -8.96 -10.78 16.68
N GLU A 691 -7.83 -11.32 17.12
CA GLU A 691 -6.78 -10.60 17.83
C GLU A 691 -6.21 -9.48 16.96
N ILE A 692 -5.90 -9.80 15.70
CA ILE A 692 -5.37 -8.83 14.72
C ILE A 692 -6.41 -7.74 14.46
N ARG A 693 -7.67 -8.11 14.24
CA ARG A 693 -8.75 -7.14 14.00
C ARG A 693 -8.92 -6.18 15.19
N GLN A 694 -9.01 -6.70 16.41
CA GLN A 694 -9.14 -5.88 17.61
C GLN A 694 -7.92 -4.99 17.84
N PHE A 695 -6.72 -5.51 17.62
CA PHE A 695 -5.48 -4.74 17.74
C PHE A 695 -5.47 -3.55 16.78
N ILE A 696 -5.75 -3.77 15.49
CA ILE A 696 -5.74 -2.71 14.47
C ILE A 696 -6.84 -1.69 14.75
N LEU A 697 -8.06 -2.13 15.06
CA LEU A 697 -9.18 -1.23 15.33
C LEU A 697 -8.96 -0.37 16.57
N PHE A 698 -8.39 -0.96 17.61
CA PHE A 698 -8.04 -0.23 18.82
C PHE A 698 -6.90 0.75 18.57
N HIS A 699 -5.83 0.32 17.91
CA HIS A 699 -4.64 1.15 17.69
C HIS A 699 -4.89 2.32 16.73
N ASN A 700 -5.60 2.06 15.62
CA ASN A 700 -5.80 3.07 14.57
C ASN A 700 -7.07 3.91 14.80
N PHE A 701 -8.14 3.31 15.31
CA PHE A 701 -9.46 3.96 15.40
C PHE A 701 -9.93 4.18 16.84
N GLY A 702 -9.20 3.69 17.85
CA GLY A 702 -9.49 3.95 19.26
C GLY A 702 -10.80 3.33 19.75
N PHE A 703 -11.21 2.18 19.21
CA PHE A 703 -12.37 1.44 19.71
C PHE A 703 -12.16 -0.08 19.61
N ARG A 704 -12.88 -0.83 20.45
CA ARG A 704 -13.00 -2.29 20.36
C ARG A 704 -14.26 -2.64 19.58
N CYS A 705 -14.14 -3.51 18.59
CA CYS A 705 -15.29 -3.87 17.76
C CYS A 705 -16.16 -4.92 18.45
N LEU A 706 -17.45 -4.64 18.56
CA LEU A 706 -18.45 -5.54 19.14
C LEU A 706 -19.42 -6.07 18.09
N CYS A 707 -19.03 -6.10 16.81
CA CYS A 707 -19.85 -6.69 15.77
C CYS A 707 -20.00 -8.20 15.98
N GLU A 708 -21.00 -8.80 15.31
CA GLU A 708 -21.27 -10.24 15.42
C GLU A 708 -20.04 -11.12 15.16
N ALA A 709 -19.17 -10.73 14.22
CA ALA A 709 -17.96 -11.48 13.91
C ALA A 709 -16.91 -11.44 15.01
N CYS A 710 -16.92 -10.41 15.84
CA CYS A 710 -16.04 -10.33 16.99
C CYS A 710 -16.63 -11.03 18.21
N VAL A 711 -17.94 -10.92 18.41
CA VAL A 711 -18.64 -11.53 19.55
C VAL A 711 -18.68 -13.06 19.42
N LYS A 712 -18.90 -13.57 18.21
CA LYS A 712 -18.99 -15.00 17.91
C LYS A 712 -17.67 -15.59 17.37
N ASP A 713 -16.59 -14.81 17.37
CA ASP A 713 -15.26 -15.20 16.87
C ASP A 713 -15.27 -15.88 15.50
N TYR A 714 -15.75 -15.16 14.48
CA TYR A 714 -15.72 -15.69 13.11
C TYR A 714 -14.28 -15.88 12.63
N GLY A 715 -13.99 -17.10 12.15
CA GLY A 715 -12.70 -17.48 11.57
C GLY A 715 -12.45 -16.87 10.19
N ALA A 716 -11.19 -16.95 9.74
CA ALA A 716 -10.79 -16.51 8.40
C ALA A 716 -11.35 -17.42 7.29
N LEU A 717 -11.47 -16.90 6.07
CA LEU A 717 -12.03 -17.67 4.95
C LEU A 717 -11.21 -18.93 4.63
N ASP A 718 -9.89 -18.89 4.86
CA ASP A 718 -9.00 -20.03 4.68
C ASP A 718 -9.37 -21.22 5.59
N TYR A 719 -9.91 -20.98 6.79
CA TYR A 719 -10.43 -22.03 7.68
C TYR A 719 -11.57 -22.83 7.03
N TYR A 720 -12.39 -22.18 6.22
CA TYR A 720 -13.50 -22.80 5.50
C TYR A 720 -13.07 -23.47 4.19
N LEU A 721 -11.93 -23.08 3.61
CA LEU A 721 -11.33 -23.76 2.45
C LEU A 721 -10.73 -25.11 2.84
N ASP A 722 -10.15 -25.21 4.04
CA ASP A 722 -9.55 -26.42 4.57
C ASP A 722 -10.58 -27.40 5.18
N ASN A 723 -11.84 -26.95 5.35
CA ASN A 723 -12.96 -27.75 5.88
C ASN A 723 -14.23 -27.56 5.03
N PRO A 724 -14.30 -28.10 3.81
CA PRO A 724 -15.48 -27.99 2.96
C PRO A 724 -16.67 -28.72 3.60
N CYS A 725 -17.80 -28.03 3.77
CA CYS A 725 -19.05 -28.69 4.14
C CYS A 725 -19.52 -29.58 2.96
N ASN A 726 -19.86 -30.84 3.25
CA ASN A 726 -20.62 -31.68 2.34
C ASN A 726 -22.06 -31.15 2.30
N GLU A 727 -22.55 -30.68 1.16
CA GLU A 727 -23.97 -30.82 0.76
C GLU A 727 -24.26 -30.31 -0.66
N GLU A 728 -25.15 -31.05 -1.32
CA GLU A 728 -25.37 -31.23 -2.75
C GLU A 728 -26.07 -30.09 -3.52
N ASP A 729 -26.20 -28.87 -2.97
CA ASP A 729 -27.13 -27.86 -3.56
C ASP A 729 -26.52 -26.48 -3.83
N PHE A 730 -25.37 -26.44 -4.50
CA PHE A 730 -24.61 -25.21 -4.67
C PHE A 730 -24.46 -24.80 -6.14
N MET A 731 -24.80 -23.53 -6.42
CA MET A 731 -24.09 -22.78 -7.47
C MET A 731 -22.61 -23.14 -7.35
N ASP A 732 -22.03 -23.69 -8.41
CA ASP A 732 -20.64 -24.17 -8.42
C ASP A 732 -19.68 -23.00 -8.18
N ILE A 733 -19.42 -22.69 -6.90
CA ILE A 733 -18.55 -21.60 -6.43
C ILE A 733 -17.18 -21.72 -7.10
N GLY A 734 -16.69 -22.96 -7.28
CA GLY A 734 -15.45 -23.27 -7.98
C GLY A 734 -15.49 -22.79 -9.43
N ARG A 735 -16.55 -23.14 -10.17
CA ARG A 735 -16.76 -22.67 -11.55
C ARG A 735 -16.92 -21.17 -11.65
N ILE A 736 -17.73 -20.53 -10.81
CA ILE A 736 -17.92 -19.08 -10.83
C ILE A 736 -16.58 -18.38 -10.59
N SER A 737 -15.85 -18.83 -9.56
CA SER A 737 -14.49 -18.34 -9.25
C SER A 737 -13.55 -18.50 -10.44
N TYR A 738 -13.52 -19.68 -11.06
CA TYR A 738 -12.71 -19.95 -12.25
C TYR A 738 -13.06 -19.05 -13.43
N GLU A 739 -14.35 -18.85 -13.70
CA GLU A 739 -14.84 -17.99 -14.77
C GLU A 739 -14.50 -16.51 -14.53
N LEU A 740 -14.65 -16.01 -13.30
CA LEU A 740 -14.33 -14.63 -12.94
C LEU A 740 -12.82 -14.36 -12.83
N LYS A 741 -11.99 -15.39 -12.58
CA LYS A 741 -10.52 -15.27 -12.67
C LYS A 741 -10.05 -14.83 -14.05
N GLN A 742 -10.80 -15.16 -15.10
CA GLN A 742 -10.49 -14.76 -16.48
C GLN A 742 -10.73 -13.26 -16.74
N HIS A 743 -11.32 -12.53 -15.79
CA HIS A 743 -11.59 -11.09 -15.87
C HIS A 743 -12.42 -10.71 -17.11
N SER A 744 -13.34 -11.59 -17.52
CA SER A 744 -14.25 -11.36 -18.65
C SER A 744 -15.48 -10.58 -18.19
N ARG A 745 -15.71 -9.41 -18.81
CA ARG A 745 -16.89 -8.57 -18.55
C ARG A 745 -18.19 -9.31 -18.85
N GLU A 746 -18.26 -10.03 -19.96
CA GLU A 746 -19.41 -10.84 -20.35
C GLU A 746 -19.78 -11.87 -19.27
N LYS A 747 -18.78 -12.59 -18.75
CA LYS A 747 -18.99 -13.57 -17.68
C LYS A 747 -19.44 -12.90 -16.38
N ALA A 748 -18.84 -11.76 -16.02
CA ALA A 748 -19.23 -11.01 -14.84
C ALA A 748 -20.69 -10.51 -14.94
N LEU A 749 -21.12 -10.02 -16.10
CA LEU A 749 -22.51 -9.58 -16.35
C LEU A 749 -23.49 -10.75 -16.23
N LYS A 750 -23.11 -11.94 -16.70
CA LYS A 750 -23.91 -13.17 -16.56
C LYS A 750 -24.10 -13.58 -15.10
N TRP A 751 -23.05 -13.53 -14.28
CA TRP A 751 -23.10 -14.01 -12.90
C TRP A 751 -23.68 -13.00 -11.91
N LEU A 752 -23.50 -11.69 -12.15
CA LEU A 752 -23.95 -10.63 -11.25
C LEU A 752 -25.41 -10.77 -10.78
N PRO A 753 -26.43 -10.90 -11.66
CA PRO A 753 -27.83 -11.02 -11.24
C PRO A 753 -28.12 -12.32 -10.47
N LEU A 754 -27.44 -13.42 -10.81
CA LEU A 754 -27.61 -14.71 -10.14
C LEU A 754 -27.06 -14.66 -8.71
N LEU A 755 -25.88 -14.05 -8.53
CA LEU A 755 -25.26 -13.85 -7.22
C LEU A 755 -26.11 -12.94 -6.32
N ARG A 756 -26.66 -11.85 -6.89
CA ARG A 756 -27.63 -10.98 -6.16
C ARG A 756 -28.86 -11.75 -5.73
N SER A 757 -29.48 -12.51 -6.62
CA SER A 757 -30.68 -13.28 -6.30
C SER A 757 -30.41 -14.32 -5.21
N ALA A 758 -29.28 -15.04 -5.30
CA ALA A 758 -28.89 -16.02 -4.30
C ALA A 758 -28.67 -15.39 -2.92
N LEU A 759 -27.89 -14.31 -2.85
CA LEU A 759 -27.59 -13.63 -1.58
C LEU A 759 -28.81 -12.96 -0.94
N ASN A 760 -29.83 -12.59 -1.73
CA ASN A 760 -31.11 -12.11 -1.21
C ASN A 760 -32.04 -13.24 -0.70
N LYS A 761 -31.81 -14.49 -1.12
CA LYS A 761 -32.58 -15.66 -0.68
C LYS A 761 -31.97 -16.39 0.51
N ILE A 762 -30.68 -16.18 0.78
CA ILE A 762 -30.01 -16.78 1.92
C ILE A 762 -30.45 -16.05 3.20
N ASP A 763 -30.87 -16.84 4.18
CA ASP A 763 -31.25 -16.40 5.53
C ASP A 763 -30.06 -15.75 6.28
N SER A 764 -30.36 -15.16 7.43
CA SER A 764 -29.50 -14.65 8.50
C SER A 764 -28.34 -15.55 8.97
N ASP A 765 -28.17 -16.76 8.41
CA ASP A 765 -27.06 -17.66 8.69
C ASP A 765 -25.75 -17.15 8.04
N TYR A 766 -25.15 -16.17 8.71
CA TYR A 766 -23.86 -15.60 8.37
C TYR A 766 -22.88 -15.73 9.56
N PRO A 767 -21.64 -16.22 9.33
CA PRO A 767 -21.03 -16.55 8.06
C PRO A 767 -21.04 -18.07 7.86
N SER A 768 -21.61 -18.50 6.76
CA SER A 768 -21.27 -19.79 6.16
C SER A 768 -20.21 -19.59 5.07
N TYR A 769 -19.42 -20.63 4.78
CA TYR A 769 -18.51 -20.63 3.62
C TYR A 769 -19.23 -20.19 2.33
N LYS A 770 -20.49 -20.64 2.17
CA LYS A 770 -21.40 -20.24 1.09
C LYS A 770 -21.55 -18.73 1.00
N THR A 771 -22.09 -18.12 2.07
CA THR A 771 -22.44 -16.69 2.08
C THR A 771 -21.22 -15.80 1.87
N ALA A 772 -20.12 -16.09 2.56
CA ALA A 772 -18.87 -15.34 2.41
C ALA A 772 -18.28 -15.47 1.00
N SER A 773 -18.26 -16.69 0.43
CA SER A 773 -17.77 -16.91 -0.93
C SER A 773 -18.63 -16.21 -1.99
N LEU A 774 -19.95 -16.28 -1.87
CA LEU A 774 -20.86 -15.63 -2.80
C LEU A 774 -20.74 -14.09 -2.74
N GLN A 775 -20.53 -13.51 -1.55
CA GLN A 775 -20.26 -12.06 -1.41
C GLN A 775 -18.95 -11.65 -2.08
N ALA A 776 -17.88 -12.42 -1.89
CA ALA A 776 -16.60 -12.17 -2.56
C ALA A 776 -16.73 -12.25 -4.09
N LEU A 777 -17.48 -13.24 -4.61
CA LEU A 777 -17.74 -13.39 -6.04
C LEU A 777 -18.65 -12.29 -6.60
N LEU A 778 -19.65 -11.84 -5.83
CA LEU A 778 -20.51 -10.70 -6.20
C LEU A 778 -19.65 -9.46 -6.39
N PHE A 779 -18.80 -9.17 -5.42
CA PHE A 779 -17.91 -8.01 -5.46
C PHE A 779 -16.88 -8.11 -6.59
N ARG A 780 -16.40 -9.34 -6.88
CA ARG A 780 -15.54 -9.59 -8.03
C ARG A 780 -16.21 -9.24 -9.35
N CYS A 781 -17.52 -9.49 -9.50
CA CYS A 781 -18.28 -9.06 -10.68
C CYS A 781 -18.29 -7.54 -10.81
N TYR A 782 -18.59 -6.80 -9.74
CA TYR A 782 -18.56 -5.33 -9.76
C TYR A 782 -17.19 -4.77 -10.16
N GLN A 783 -16.10 -5.36 -9.65
CA GLN A 783 -14.75 -4.95 -10.02
C GLN A 783 -14.46 -5.16 -11.51
N ILE A 784 -14.88 -6.29 -12.09
CA ILE A 784 -14.66 -6.59 -13.51
C ILE A 784 -15.47 -5.63 -14.38
N ILE A 785 -16.71 -5.31 -13.99
CA ILE A 785 -17.63 -4.51 -14.81
C ILE A 785 -17.30 -3.02 -14.72
N TYR A 786 -17.00 -2.51 -13.52
CA TYR A 786 -16.97 -1.07 -13.23
C TYR A 786 -15.61 -0.51 -12.80
N SER A 787 -14.65 -1.34 -12.38
CA SER A 787 -13.33 -0.85 -11.93
C SER A 787 -12.31 -0.73 -13.08
N ARG A 788 -11.15 -0.14 -12.76
CA ARG A 788 -10.01 0.05 -13.66
C ARG A 788 -9.19 -1.24 -13.77
N ALA A 789 -9.06 -1.82 -14.96
CA ALA A 789 -7.93 -2.69 -15.27
C ALA A 789 -6.73 -1.82 -15.69
N SER A 790 -5.51 -2.16 -15.22
CA SER A 790 -4.30 -1.47 -15.68
C SER A 790 -4.19 -1.56 -17.20
N CYS A 791 -3.86 -0.44 -17.87
CA CYS A 791 -3.76 -0.39 -19.33
C CYS A 791 -2.68 -1.33 -19.90
N PHE A 792 -1.76 -1.81 -19.05
CA PHE A 792 -0.72 -2.77 -19.42
C PHE A 792 -1.13 -4.24 -19.19
N SER A 793 -2.21 -4.49 -18.45
CA SER A 793 -2.77 -5.84 -18.30
C SER A 793 -3.27 -6.39 -19.64
N ASN A 794 -3.74 -5.52 -20.54
CA ASN A 794 -4.26 -5.90 -21.85
C ASN A 794 -3.17 -6.16 -22.89
N SER A 795 -1.99 -5.51 -22.77
CA SER A 795 -0.87 -5.69 -23.70
C SER A 795 -0.01 -6.94 -23.44
N ILE A 796 -0.29 -7.66 -22.35
CA ILE A 796 0.41 -8.89 -21.95
C ILE A 796 -0.34 -10.14 -22.43
N ARG A 797 -1.62 -9.99 -22.81
CA ARG A 797 -2.35 -11.01 -23.59
C ARG A 797 -1.97 -10.87 -25.06
#